data_AF-A0A941MWA0-F1
#
_entry.id   AF-A0A941MWA0-F1
#
_cell.length_a   1.000
_cell.length_b   1.000
_cell.length_c   1.000
_cell.angle_alpha   90.00
_cell.angle_beta   90.00
_cell.angle_gamma   90.00
#
_symmetry.space_group_name_H-M   'P 1'
#
loop_
_entity.id
_entity.type
_entity.pdbx_description
1 polymer ?
#
loop_
_entity_poly.entity_id
_entity_poly.type
_entity_poly.pdbx_seq_one_letter_code
_entity_poly.pdbx_strand_id
1 'polypeptide(L)'
;GEPVPGCQVVVFYVDGLRPDVVEEMSAMGHIPHLRKLFVDGGAHLTNTFTAFPSDTITSNGTMWTGCYSDRHGLKGQVRFSRRRLKSDSFLEPLGPSRSSRHLGPKGLDKFIHETEANSIGLVSGQESERQWRDSQTSHTPAVYDYLRADGADWATGILPIMTEMPPTLWTRSMTRSLPYFDAQEAWRYIDDANADFAVRHLIRQNRPVTIIWMPETDSVSHKECRGQFGSTRRTIARADRLIGEVVSELAAAGRLDSTYFVLVSDHGHLGGRDTHLSRFDLADQLFFHPREMSRDGRWVGGGLGLSVRQHRFANWHAGDKAGQFVFIDADSDGAARVYLPRADYRSGDWMGGNSAAELLSYKVAPHLPPVNLAETIARAEAPHDSGRGNHPIDLVLLKLDDESILITTCDRGQAMVQRRRDPRGKWEYCYSPVSQVQVTADGGVVCRKNPRAQADPLGLAARVPAGFLNEFHDEVAWLNATAASDYPNGVVTLTRHMLWQDEIKTQEPEYAPDLVVTARYGWLFSTQNTPGTTHGYPLAESVRATWYIAGPNIRRGAIIDSPCSLADLTPTILALAGTRHDPAQMDGRALGNIYDVTEEENQTHEGGSDAASVEQAEYWQDVDLRAWQPLSYTPSSVYPHLPKSINQPQSGWDLNNIAYNAISIGDWSVFQLMDTVLSPLTPGKARIEPTVDALDRRAAHAKRPWVGNGVRALNVPEVSLSDYSPTSSGNMRRVDETVDWLQERGTRLDKKLAQKVHHNSVLGSPVSNKAIDTIQSGFWETYRWISRMGIEILDEKVLNGVENGVDATVNTFRKTPSEVVVEDNGR
;
A
#
# COMPACT_ATOMS: atom_id res chain seq x y z
N GLY A 1 -15.80 -22.43 -16.21
CA GLY A 1 -14.42 -22.67 -16.68
C GLY A 1 -13.45 -22.80 -15.51
N GLU A 2 -12.25 -23.30 -15.78
CA GLU A 2 -11.12 -23.46 -14.84
C GLU A 2 -9.84 -22.88 -15.49
N PRO A 3 -8.79 -22.49 -14.74
CA PRO A 3 -7.56 -21.97 -15.33
C PRO A 3 -6.87 -22.98 -16.26
N VAL A 4 -6.24 -22.48 -17.33
CA VAL A 4 -5.45 -23.29 -18.26
C VAL A 4 -4.13 -23.71 -17.59
N PRO A 5 -3.82 -25.01 -17.50
CA PRO A 5 -2.60 -25.50 -16.85
C PRO A 5 -1.31 -24.96 -17.48
N GLY A 6 -0.30 -24.69 -16.65
CA GLY A 6 1.03 -24.29 -17.10
C GLY A 6 1.13 -22.84 -17.58
N CYS A 7 0.09 -22.02 -17.37
CA CYS A 7 0.15 -20.59 -17.62
C CYS A 7 0.91 -19.86 -16.51
N GLN A 8 1.52 -18.73 -16.88
CA GLN A 8 2.07 -17.77 -15.93
C GLN A 8 1.09 -16.61 -15.73
N VAL A 9 1.26 -15.89 -14.63
CA VAL A 9 0.50 -14.69 -14.30
C VAL A 9 1.43 -13.48 -14.32
N VAL A 10 1.08 -12.45 -15.09
CA VAL A 10 1.76 -11.15 -15.10
C VAL A 10 0.81 -10.10 -14.55
N VAL A 11 1.16 -9.55 -13.40
CA VAL A 11 0.40 -8.51 -12.70
C VAL A 11 1.03 -7.16 -12.97
N PHE A 12 0.30 -6.28 -13.64
CA PHE A 12 0.57 -4.85 -13.70
C PHE A 12 -0.17 -4.19 -12.54
N TYR A 13 0.58 -3.79 -11.53
CA TYR A 13 0.07 -3.10 -10.36
C TYR A 13 0.29 -1.59 -10.54
N VAL A 14 -0.75 -0.86 -10.91
CA VAL A 14 -0.69 0.61 -11.07
C VAL A 14 -1.29 1.26 -9.84
N ASP A 15 -0.43 1.87 -9.03
CA ASP A 15 -0.74 2.42 -7.71
C ASP A 15 -1.78 3.55 -7.81
N GLY A 16 -2.80 3.50 -6.96
CA GLY A 16 -3.89 4.48 -6.90
C GLY A 16 -4.78 4.59 -8.15
N LEU A 17 -4.56 3.80 -9.21
CA LEU A 17 -5.29 3.94 -10.48
C LEU A 17 -6.81 3.74 -10.28
N ARG A 18 -7.61 4.76 -10.56
CA ARG A 18 -9.07 4.67 -10.44
C ARG A 18 -9.71 3.97 -11.64
N PRO A 19 -10.70 3.09 -11.44
CA PRO A 19 -11.36 2.36 -12.52
C PRO A 19 -12.13 3.27 -13.50
N ASP A 20 -12.78 4.32 -12.99
CA ASP A 20 -13.52 5.28 -13.83
C ASP A 20 -12.60 6.11 -14.74
N VAL A 21 -11.36 6.37 -14.31
CA VAL A 21 -10.36 7.04 -15.14
C VAL A 21 -9.88 6.13 -16.27
N VAL A 22 -9.70 4.83 -16.01
CA VAL A 22 -9.36 3.85 -17.07
C VAL A 22 -10.46 3.83 -18.13
N GLU A 23 -11.72 3.76 -17.71
CA GLU A 23 -12.88 3.78 -18.59
C GLU A 23 -12.93 5.05 -19.46
N GLU A 24 -12.86 6.24 -18.85
CA GLU A 24 -12.86 7.51 -19.56
C GLU A 24 -11.70 7.61 -20.56
N MET A 25 -10.48 7.26 -20.13
CA MET A 25 -9.30 7.32 -20.99
C MET A 25 -9.35 6.29 -22.13
N SER A 26 -9.94 5.12 -21.91
CA SER A 26 -10.18 4.10 -22.93
C SER A 26 -11.16 4.61 -24.00
N ALA A 27 -12.25 5.25 -23.56
CA ALA A 27 -13.23 5.87 -24.44
C ALA A 27 -12.62 7.02 -25.27
N MET A 28 -11.73 7.82 -24.67
CA MET A 28 -10.97 8.88 -25.36
C MET A 28 -9.85 8.37 -26.28
N GLY A 29 -9.52 7.06 -26.23
CA GLY A 29 -8.43 6.48 -27.01
C GLY A 29 -7.02 6.87 -26.51
N HIS A 30 -6.89 7.26 -25.24
CA HIS A 30 -5.60 7.68 -24.65
C HIS A 30 -4.77 6.51 -24.10
N ILE A 31 -5.39 5.35 -23.86
CA ILE A 31 -4.76 4.14 -23.35
C ILE A 31 -5.00 2.92 -24.27
N PRO A 32 -4.49 2.96 -25.51
CA PRO A 32 -4.81 1.96 -26.53
C PRO A 32 -4.32 0.53 -26.18
N HIS A 33 -3.25 0.37 -25.40
CA HIS A 33 -2.73 -0.95 -25.04
C HIS A 33 -3.58 -1.60 -23.95
N LEU A 34 -3.93 -0.84 -22.91
CA LEU A 34 -4.84 -1.29 -21.85
C LEU A 34 -6.22 -1.59 -22.43
N ARG A 35 -6.73 -0.72 -23.31
CA ARG A 35 -8.00 -0.96 -24.00
C ARG A 35 -7.98 -2.29 -24.75
N LYS A 36 -6.98 -2.50 -25.62
CA LYS A 36 -6.88 -3.71 -26.45
C LYS A 36 -6.73 -4.97 -25.59
N LEU A 37 -5.87 -4.93 -24.57
CA LEU A 37 -5.55 -6.11 -23.77
C LEU A 37 -6.65 -6.44 -22.76
N PHE A 38 -7.13 -5.45 -22.02
CA PHE A 38 -8.00 -5.64 -20.87
C PHE A 38 -9.46 -5.31 -21.15
N VAL A 39 -9.75 -4.11 -21.68
CA VAL A 39 -11.14 -3.66 -21.89
C VAL A 39 -11.83 -4.49 -22.97
N ASP A 40 -11.22 -4.59 -24.15
CA ASP A 40 -11.76 -5.33 -25.29
C ASP A 40 -11.37 -6.83 -25.21
N GLY A 41 -10.19 -7.12 -24.67
CA GLY A 41 -9.57 -8.46 -24.68
C GLY A 41 -9.76 -9.30 -23.42
N GLY A 42 -10.36 -8.74 -22.36
CA GLY A 42 -10.48 -9.38 -21.06
C GLY A 42 -11.79 -9.06 -20.34
N ALA A 43 -11.78 -9.20 -19.01
CA ALA A 43 -12.91 -8.94 -18.13
C ALA A 43 -12.57 -7.83 -17.13
N HIS A 44 -13.56 -6.98 -16.84
CA HIS A 44 -13.49 -5.90 -15.85
C HIS A 44 -14.35 -6.25 -14.63
N LEU A 45 -13.78 -6.13 -13.42
CA LEU A 45 -14.51 -6.29 -12.16
C LEU A 45 -14.85 -4.91 -11.57
N THR A 46 -16.03 -4.38 -11.88
CA THR A 46 -16.40 -2.97 -11.62
C THR A 46 -16.58 -2.64 -10.13
N ASN A 47 -16.89 -3.64 -9.31
CA ASN A 47 -17.11 -3.51 -7.87
C ASN A 47 -16.00 -4.19 -7.06
N THR A 48 -14.75 -3.80 -7.32
CA THR A 48 -13.58 -4.25 -6.55
C THR A 48 -13.28 -3.25 -5.42
N PHE A 49 -13.22 -3.74 -4.18
CA PHE A 49 -12.97 -2.90 -3.01
C PHE A 49 -11.73 -3.33 -2.22
N THR A 50 -10.95 -2.35 -1.75
CA THR A 50 -9.78 -2.58 -0.89
C THR A 50 -10.13 -2.64 0.60
N ALA A 51 -9.12 -2.91 1.43
CA ALA A 51 -9.21 -2.88 2.89
C ALA A 51 -9.29 -1.44 3.45
N PHE A 52 -9.48 -1.31 4.76
CA PHE A 52 -9.44 -0.01 5.45
C PHE A 52 -8.18 0.12 6.34
N PRO A 53 -7.48 1.27 6.27
CA PRO A 53 -7.68 2.32 5.26
C PRO A 53 -7.31 1.87 3.86
N SER A 54 -7.79 2.63 2.89
CA SER A 54 -7.38 2.52 1.49
C SER A 54 -6.03 3.20 1.27
N ASP A 55 -5.00 2.75 1.99
CA ASP A 55 -3.60 3.19 1.83
C ASP A 55 -2.74 2.07 1.23
N THR A 56 -1.60 2.42 0.64
CA THR A 56 -0.73 1.48 -0.08
C THR A 56 -0.34 0.28 0.79
N ILE A 57 0.10 0.48 2.03
CA ILE A 57 0.67 -0.59 2.86
C ILE A 57 -0.39 -1.57 3.37
N THR A 58 -1.53 -1.07 3.82
CA THR A 58 -2.65 -1.91 4.27
C THR A 58 -3.22 -2.69 3.10
N SER A 59 -3.43 -2.02 1.96
CA SER A 59 -3.95 -2.62 0.74
C SER A 59 -3.00 -3.67 0.17
N ASN A 60 -1.68 -3.42 0.13
CA ASN A 60 -0.68 -4.41 -0.28
C ASN A 60 -0.66 -5.61 0.68
N GLY A 61 -0.78 -5.37 1.99
CA GLY A 61 -0.93 -6.44 2.97
C GLY A 61 -2.11 -7.35 2.62
N THR A 62 -3.23 -6.77 2.22
CA THR A 62 -4.42 -7.51 1.80
C THR A 62 -4.25 -8.21 0.45
N MET A 63 -3.77 -7.50 -0.57
CA MET A 63 -3.56 -8.00 -1.92
C MET A 63 -2.65 -9.22 -1.97
N TRP A 64 -1.54 -9.20 -1.22
CA TRP A 64 -0.49 -10.21 -1.30
C TRP A 64 -0.61 -11.34 -0.29
N THR A 65 -1.48 -11.22 0.72
CA THR A 65 -1.75 -12.31 1.68
C THR A 65 -3.14 -12.92 1.51
N GLY A 66 -4.06 -12.22 0.84
CA GLY A 66 -5.47 -12.59 0.80
C GLY A 66 -6.18 -12.48 2.16
N CYS A 67 -5.57 -11.79 3.13
CA CYS A 67 -6.10 -11.59 4.48
C CYS A 67 -6.36 -10.11 4.75
N TYR A 68 -7.20 -9.76 5.71
CA TYR A 68 -7.35 -8.36 6.15
C TYR A 68 -6.38 -8.00 7.29
N SER A 69 -6.37 -6.72 7.65
CA SER A 69 -5.39 -6.14 8.58
C SER A 69 -5.52 -6.59 10.04
N ASP A 70 -6.65 -7.18 10.44
CA ASP A 70 -6.79 -7.90 11.72
C ASP A 70 -6.05 -9.23 11.77
N ARG A 71 -5.53 -9.72 10.64
CA ARG A 71 -4.75 -10.95 10.52
C ARG A 71 -3.30 -10.67 10.12
N HIS A 72 -3.06 -9.85 9.08
CA HIS A 72 -1.69 -9.57 8.62
C HIS A 72 -0.94 -8.51 9.45
N GLY A 73 -1.64 -7.71 10.27
CA GLY A 73 -1.03 -6.74 11.20
C GLY A 73 -0.49 -5.44 10.59
N LEU A 74 -0.30 -5.38 9.27
CA LEU A 74 -0.07 -4.11 8.53
C LEU A 74 -1.33 -3.24 8.54
N LYS A 75 -1.52 -2.46 9.60
CA LYS A 75 -2.72 -1.64 9.80
C LYS A 75 -2.61 -0.22 9.25
N GLY A 76 -1.47 0.21 8.73
CA GLY A 76 -1.29 1.55 8.18
C GLY A 76 0.14 1.77 7.70
N GLN A 77 0.38 2.93 7.09
CA GLN A 77 1.70 3.31 6.58
C GLN A 77 2.74 3.53 7.69
N VAL A 78 2.31 4.03 8.85
CA VAL A 78 3.16 4.26 10.02
C VAL A 78 2.65 3.41 11.18
N ARG A 79 3.58 2.75 11.89
CA ARG A 79 3.31 1.98 13.10
C ARG A 79 3.89 2.70 14.30
N PHE A 80 3.12 2.80 15.39
CA PHE A 80 3.58 3.38 16.65
C PHE A 80 3.66 2.34 17.77
N SER A 81 4.84 2.22 18.40
CA SER A 81 5.04 1.38 19.59
C SER A 81 4.79 2.19 20.86
N ARG A 82 3.73 1.85 21.59
CA ARG A 82 3.45 2.38 22.93
C ARG A 82 4.56 2.06 23.94
N ARG A 83 5.19 0.90 23.80
CA ARG A 83 6.26 0.44 24.69
C ARG A 83 7.55 1.23 24.51
N ARG A 84 7.96 1.46 23.27
CA ARG A 84 9.21 2.17 22.94
C ARG A 84 9.02 3.68 22.82
N LEU A 85 7.78 4.13 22.70
CA LEU A 85 7.42 5.49 22.29
C LEU A 85 8.17 5.90 21.02
N LYS A 86 8.21 5.01 20.03
CA LYS A 86 8.82 5.23 18.71
C LYS A 86 7.86 4.82 17.61
N SER A 87 7.93 5.52 16.48
CA SER A 87 7.19 5.22 15.27
C SER A 87 8.12 4.72 14.18
N ASP A 88 7.69 3.72 13.42
CA ASP A 88 8.41 3.15 12.28
C ASP A 88 7.52 3.29 11.02
N SER A 89 8.06 3.79 9.90
CA SER A 89 7.31 3.97 8.64
C SER A 89 7.58 2.82 7.65
N PHE A 90 6.54 2.30 7.01
CA PHE A 90 6.68 1.26 5.99
C PHE A 90 6.98 1.82 4.59
N LEU A 91 7.01 3.15 4.42
CA LEU A 91 7.38 3.83 3.17
C LEU A 91 8.80 4.39 3.15
N GLU A 92 9.55 4.30 4.25
CA GLU A 92 10.98 4.61 4.27
C GLU A 92 11.76 3.67 3.33
N PRO A 93 13.03 3.99 2.96
CA PRO A 93 13.83 3.15 2.07
C PRO A 93 13.92 1.67 2.48
N LEU A 94 13.89 1.37 3.79
CA LEU A 94 13.86 0.00 4.33
C LEU A 94 12.46 -0.51 4.68
N GLY A 95 11.45 0.33 4.54
CA GLY A 95 10.04 0.08 4.80
C GLY A 95 9.51 -1.20 4.13
N PRO A 96 9.76 -1.42 2.83
CA PRO A 96 9.30 -2.65 2.17
C PRO A 96 9.83 -3.95 2.80
N SER A 97 11.10 -3.95 3.20
CA SER A 97 11.71 -5.07 3.93
C SER A 97 11.19 -5.21 5.36
N ARG A 98 10.80 -4.08 5.99
CA ARG A 98 10.16 -4.04 7.32
C ARG A 98 8.76 -4.65 7.26
N SER A 99 7.98 -4.34 6.23
CA SER A 99 6.66 -4.92 5.97
C SER A 99 6.75 -6.44 5.76
N SER A 100 7.69 -6.91 4.94
CA SER A 100 7.83 -8.35 4.70
C SER A 100 8.33 -9.11 5.94
N ARG A 101 9.29 -8.54 6.70
CA ARG A 101 9.72 -9.13 7.99
C ARG A 101 8.56 -9.24 8.97
N HIS A 102 7.65 -8.26 8.99
CA HIS A 102 6.47 -8.32 9.82
C HIS A 102 5.55 -9.48 9.44
N LEU A 103 5.34 -9.76 8.15
CA LEU A 103 4.58 -10.94 7.71
C LEU A 103 5.30 -12.24 8.07
N GLY A 104 6.62 -12.28 7.86
CA GLY A 104 7.47 -13.35 8.36
C GLY A 104 8.91 -13.21 7.86
N PRO A 105 9.93 -13.22 8.74
CA PRO A 105 11.32 -13.05 8.34
C PRO A 105 11.80 -14.25 7.51
N LYS A 106 12.63 -13.97 6.49
CA LYS A 106 13.18 -14.96 5.55
C LYS A 106 14.71 -14.89 5.49
N GLY A 107 15.35 -15.94 4.99
CA GLY A 107 16.80 -15.97 4.80
C GLY A 107 17.59 -15.56 6.04
N LEU A 108 18.55 -14.65 5.88
CA LEU A 108 19.37 -14.16 6.98
C LEU A 108 18.59 -13.36 8.03
N ASP A 109 17.47 -12.71 7.67
CA ASP A 109 16.61 -12.03 8.64
C ASP A 109 15.98 -13.02 9.61
N LYS A 110 15.63 -14.22 9.11
CA LYS A 110 15.12 -15.29 9.97
C LYS A 110 16.18 -15.73 10.97
N PHE A 111 17.43 -15.89 10.53
CA PHE A 111 18.54 -16.26 11.42
C PHE A 111 18.82 -15.20 12.50
N ILE A 112 18.82 -13.92 12.13
CA ILE A 112 18.98 -12.80 13.09
C ILE A 112 17.83 -12.81 14.09
N HIS A 113 16.59 -12.90 13.59
CA HIS A 113 15.39 -12.90 14.41
C HIS A 113 15.36 -14.09 15.39
N GLU A 114 15.76 -15.29 14.93
CA GLU A 114 15.90 -16.47 15.79
C GLU A 114 17.00 -16.30 16.84
N THR A 115 18.12 -15.67 16.49
CA THR A 115 19.23 -15.41 17.42
C THR A 115 18.83 -14.41 18.50
N GLU A 116 18.10 -13.35 18.15
CA GLU A 116 17.56 -12.38 19.10
C GLU A 116 16.53 -13.03 20.04
N ALA A 117 15.58 -13.77 19.48
CA ALA A 117 14.60 -14.52 20.26
C ALA A 117 15.27 -15.49 21.25
N ASN A 118 16.22 -16.29 20.78
CA ASN A 118 16.96 -17.23 21.63
C ASN A 118 17.74 -16.50 22.74
N SER A 119 18.31 -15.33 22.44
CA SER A 119 19.03 -14.50 23.43
C SER A 119 18.08 -14.00 24.51
N ILE A 120 16.89 -13.54 24.13
CA ILE A 120 15.83 -13.17 25.08
C ILE A 120 15.37 -14.39 25.89
N GLY A 121 15.25 -15.56 25.27
CA GLY A 121 14.93 -16.81 25.94
C GLY A 121 15.96 -17.22 26.98
N LEU A 122 17.25 -17.04 26.68
CA LEU A 122 18.35 -17.30 27.61
C LEU A 122 18.36 -16.32 28.80
N VAL A 123 18.01 -15.04 28.58
CA VAL A 123 18.05 -13.99 29.62
C VAL A 123 16.77 -13.94 30.44
N SER A 124 15.61 -14.15 29.83
CA SER A 124 14.28 -13.85 30.38
C SER A 124 13.30 -15.04 30.32
N GLY A 125 13.77 -16.22 29.91
CA GLY A 125 12.98 -17.45 29.86
C GLY A 125 12.19 -17.65 28.56
N GLN A 126 11.75 -18.89 28.32
CA GLN A 126 11.07 -19.31 27.09
C GLN A 126 9.71 -18.63 26.85
N GLU A 127 9.04 -18.14 27.90
CA GLU A 127 7.79 -17.40 27.76
C GLU A 127 8.03 -16.02 27.16
N SER A 128 9.05 -15.30 27.66
CA SER A 128 9.50 -14.02 27.11
C SER A 128 10.00 -14.14 25.66
N GLU A 129 10.66 -15.25 25.33
CA GLU A 129 11.04 -15.55 23.94
C GLU A 129 9.82 -15.64 23.02
N ARG A 130 8.82 -16.46 23.40
CA ARG A 130 7.60 -16.64 22.61
C ARG A 130 6.83 -15.34 22.47
N GLN A 131 6.62 -14.63 23.57
CA GLN A 131 5.95 -13.33 23.55
C GLN A 131 6.69 -12.32 22.67
N TRP A 132 8.02 -12.32 22.68
CA TRP A 132 8.80 -11.47 21.79
C TRP A 132 8.58 -11.84 20.33
N ARG A 133 8.68 -13.12 19.95
CA ARG A 133 8.42 -13.57 18.56
C ARG A 133 7.04 -13.13 18.08
N ASP A 134 6.00 -13.43 18.86
CA ASP A 134 4.61 -13.13 18.51
C ASP A 134 4.35 -11.61 18.43
N SER A 135 5.12 -10.80 19.18
CA SER A 135 5.01 -9.33 19.14
C SER A 135 5.58 -8.69 17.87
N GLN A 136 6.50 -9.38 17.17
CA GLN A 136 7.22 -8.83 16.03
C GLN A 136 6.62 -9.25 14.68
N THR A 137 6.07 -10.47 14.60
CA THR A 137 5.64 -11.09 13.35
C THR A 137 4.19 -11.53 13.39
N SER A 138 3.47 -11.42 12.28
CA SER A 138 2.11 -11.94 12.12
C SER A 138 2.05 -13.38 11.62
N HIS A 139 3.16 -13.91 11.08
CA HIS A 139 3.23 -15.23 10.47
C HIS A 139 2.20 -15.46 9.35
N THR A 140 1.65 -14.38 8.78
CA THR A 140 0.67 -14.47 7.71
C THR A 140 1.39 -14.76 6.39
N PRO A 141 1.14 -15.91 5.75
CA PRO A 141 1.79 -16.24 4.49
C PRO A 141 1.38 -15.26 3.38
N ALA A 142 2.35 -14.84 2.57
CA ALA A 142 2.10 -14.05 1.38
C ALA A 142 2.22 -14.91 0.11
N VAL A 143 1.85 -14.36 -1.06
CA VAL A 143 1.87 -15.06 -2.36
C VAL A 143 3.21 -15.76 -2.63
N TYR A 144 4.35 -15.13 -2.31
CA TYR A 144 5.67 -15.73 -2.48
C TYR A 144 5.92 -16.95 -1.58
N ASP A 145 5.27 -17.04 -0.40
CA ASP A 145 5.41 -18.19 0.49
C ASP A 145 4.71 -19.42 -0.08
N TYR A 146 3.53 -19.24 -0.68
CA TYR A 146 2.80 -20.30 -1.37
C TYR A 146 3.57 -20.81 -2.59
N LEU A 147 4.08 -19.89 -3.41
CA LEU A 147 4.90 -20.25 -4.57
C LEU A 147 6.15 -21.04 -4.15
N ARG A 148 6.84 -20.61 -3.10
CA ARG A 148 8.03 -21.28 -2.55
C ARG A 148 7.71 -22.65 -1.96
N ALA A 149 6.57 -22.79 -1.29
CA ALA A 149 6.12 -24.09 -0.78
C ALA A 149 5.86 -25.10 -1.92
N ASP A 150 5.47 -24.62 -3.10
CA ASP A 150 5.25 -25.43 -4.32
C ASP A 150 6.52 -25.54 -5.20
N GLY A 151 7.68 -25.09 -4.71
CA GLY A 151 8.98 -25.22 -5.38
C GLY A 151 9.27 -24.17 -6.45
N ALA A 152 8.52 -23.07 -6.49
CA ALA A 152 8.72 -21.92 -7.38
C ALA A 152 8.97 -20.62 -6.60
N ASP A 153 9.18 -19.49 -7.28
CA ASP A 153 9.19 -18.17 -6.63
C ASP A 153 8.58 -17.15 -7.58
N TRP A 154 8.17 -15.99 -7.07
CA TRP A 154 7.75 -14.86 -7.90
C TRP A 154 8.92 -14.14 -8.56
N ALA A 155 8.64 -13.37 -9.62
CA ALA A 155 9.56 -12.40 -10.19
C ALA A 155 9.01 -10.99 -9.95
N THR A 156 9.81 -10.11 -9.35
CA THR A 156 9.38 -8.73 -9.10
C THR A 156 10.53 -7.73 -9.18
N GLY A 157 10.19 -6.50 -9.56
CA GLY A 157 11.02 -5.31 -9.38
C GLY A 157 10.88 -4.79 -7.94
N ILE A 158 10.91 -3.46 -7.77
CA ILE A 158 10.56 -2.87 -6.48
C ILE A 158 9.05 -2.98 -6.23
N LEU A 159 8.67 -3.23 -4.98
CA LEU A 159 7.31 -3.30 -4.45
C LEU A 159 7.24 -2.62 -3.07
N PRO A 160 6.05 -2.20 -2.63
CA PRO A 160 5.82 -1.75 -1.25
C PRO A 160 6.02 -2.85 -0.19
N ILE A 161 5.93 -4.13 -0.58
CA ILE A 161 6.23 -5.29 0.28
C ILE A 161 7.16 -6.24 -0.47
N MET A 162 8.39 -6.41 0.04
CA MET A 162 9.38 -7.30 -0.56
C MET A 162 10.25 -7.97 0.50
N THR A 163 10.61 -9.23 0.28
CA THR A 163 11.43 -10.01 1.21
C THR A 163 12.90 -9.58 1.24
N GLU A 164 13.36 -8.85 0.23
CA GLU A 164 14.76 -8.48 0.03
C GLU A 164 14.88 -7.00 -0.35
N MET A 165 16.09 -6.43 -0.36
CA MET A 165 16.36 -5.10 -0.93
C MET A 165 16.06 -5.07 -2.44
N PRO A 166 16.00 -3.88 -3.09
CA PRO A 166 15.85 -3.79 -4.54
C PRO A 166 16.79 -4.75 -5.27
N PRO A 167 16.31 -5.46 -6.30
CA PRO A 167 17.12 -6.40 -7.05
C PRO A 167 18.43 -5.74 -7.54
N THR A 168 19.52 -6.50 -7.58
CA THR A 168 20.90 -5.99 -7.76
C THR A 168 21.15 -5.18 -9.05
N LEU A 169 20.26 -5.25 -10.05
CA LEU A 169 20.33 -4.44 -11.27
C LEU A 169 19.19 -3.42 -11.40
N TRP A 170 18.23 -3.40 -10.48
CA TRP A 170 17.11 -2.48 -10.58
C TRP A 170 17.57 -1.02 -10.51
N THR A 171 18.57 -0.71 -9.68
CA THR A 171 19.14 0.63 -9.56
C THR A 171 19.70 1.14 -10.89
N ARG A 172 20.16 0.25 -11.78
CA ARG A 172 20.61 0.60 -13.13
C ARG A 172 19.47 0.98 -14.05
N SER A 173 18.33 0.29 -13.97
CA SER A 173 17.13 0.70 -14.71
C SER A 173 16.64 2.08 -14.24
N MET A 174 16.79 2.38 -12.94
CA MET A 174 16.53 3.71 -12.39
C MET A 174 17.51 4.76 -12.92
N THR A 175 18.83 4.53 -12.82
CA THR A 175 19.82 5.53 -13.29
C THR A 175 19.73 5.81 -14.78
N ARG A 176 19.29 4.86 -15.62
CA ARG A 176 19.04 5.06 -17.06
C ARG A 176 17.89 6.02 -17.36
N SER A 177 16.91 6.09 -16.47
CA SER A 177 15.71 6.90 -16.64
C SER A 177 15.84 8.26 -15.96
N LEU A 178 16.53 8.29 -14.80
CA LEU A 178 16.74 9.46 -13.99
C LEU A 178 17.80 10.40 -14.59
N PRO A 179 17.54 11.72 -14.72
CA PRO A 179 18.56 12.69 -15.03
C PRO A 179 19.68 12.73 -13.97
N TYR A 180 20.91 13.03 -14.38
CA TYR A 180 22.04 13.07 -13.46
C TYR A 180 21.88 14.18 -12.41
N PHE A 181 22.18 13.81 -11.16
CA PHE A 181 22.11 14.68 -9.97
C PHE A 181 20.69 15.10 -9.55
N ASP A 182 19.65 14.46 -10.09
CA ASP A 182 18.24 14.76 -9.77
C ASP A 182 17.56 13.66 -8.94
N ALA A 183 18.25 13.10 -7.94
CA ALA A 183 17.67 12.09 -7.03
C ALA A 183 16.31 12.49 -6.42
N GLN A 184 16.08 13.78 -6.17
CA GLN A 184 14.81 14.31 -5.67
C GLN A 184 13.61 14.08 -6.63
N GLU A 185 13.89 13.84 -7.92
CA GLU A 185 12.88 13.56 -8.96
C GLU A 185 12.72 12.06 -9.23
N ALA A 186 13.42 11.17 -8.51
CA ALA A 186 13.40 9.72 -8.75
C ALA A 186 12.00 9.12 -8.76
N TRP A 187 11.10 9.67 -7.95
CA TRP A 187 9.70 9.26 -7.88
C TRP A 187 8.93 9.44 -9.20
N ARG A 188 9.44 10.20 -10.18
CA ARG A 188 8.85 10.39 -11.53
C ARG A 188 9.38 9.42 -12.60
N TYR A 189 10.25 8.49 -12.22
CA TYR A 189 10.90 7.57 -13.15
C TYR A 189 10.87 6.12 -12.67
N ILE A 190 10.07 5.80 -11.64
CA ILE A 190 9.95 4.44 -11.10
C ILE A 190 9.20 3.54 -12.08
N ASP A 191 8.17 4.04 -12.77
CA ASP A 191 7.41 3.27 -13.76
C ASP A 191 8.32 2.87 -14.92
N ASP A 192 9.07 3.84 -15.46
CA ASP A 192 10.08 3.65 -16.49
C ASP A 192 11.14 2.62 -16.06
N ALA A 193 11.67 2.75 -14.83
CA ALA A 193 12.66 1.83 -14.28
C ALA A 193 12.12 0.40 -14.09
N ASN A 194 10.91 0.25 -13.53
CA ASN A 194 10.29 -1.05 -13.32
C ASN A 194 9.92 -1.74 -14.64
N ALA A 195 9.45 -0.98 -15.64
CA ALA A 195 9.15 -1.51 -16.96
C ALA A 195 10.42 -1.94 -17.72
N ASP A 196 11.47 -1.12 -17.70
CA ASP A 196 12.78 -1.49 -18.29
C ASP A 196 13.35 -2.73 -17.61
N PHE A 197 13.33 -2.77 -16.27
CA PHE A 197 13.76 -3.94 -15.50
C PHE A 197 12.92 -5.18 -15.83
N ALA A 198 11.60 -5.02 -16.01
CA ALA A 198 10.70 -6.11 -16.36
C ALA A 198 11.06 -6.73 -17.72
N VAL A 199 11.24 -5.90 -18.75
CA VAL A 199 11.58 -6.31 -20.12
C VAL A 199 12.96 -7.01 -20.16
N ARG A 200 13.96 -6.44 -19.49
CA ARG A 200 15.33 -6.97 -19.52
C ARG A 200 15.52 -8.21 -18.65
N HIS A 201 14.84 -8.27 -17.51
CA HIS A 201 15.15 -9.23 -16.45
C HIS A 201 13.97 -10.09 -16.00
N LEU A 202 12.82 -9.51 -15.68
CA LEU A 202 11.74 -10.26 -15.01
C LEU A 202 11.06 -11.26 -15.92
N ILE A 203 10.55 -10.80 -17.07
CA ILE A 203 9.75 -11.66 -17.96
C ILE A 203 10.57 -12.83 -18.50
N ARG A 204 11.91 -12.72 -18.52
CA ARG A 204 12.83 -13.76 -19.01
C ARG A 204 13.02 -14.91 -18.02
N GLN A 205 12.72 -14.73 -16.74
CA GLN A 205 12.90 -15.75 -15.71
C GLN A 205 11.85 -16.86 -15.76
N ASN A 206 10.76 -16.67 -16.52
CA ASN A 206 9.66 -17.63 -16.67
C ASN A 206 9.13 -18.16 -15.33
N ARG A 207 8.93 -17.24 -14.38
CA ARG A 207 8.32 -17.53 -13.07
C ARG A 207 6.80 -17.64 -13.19
N PRO A 208 6.14 -18.46 -12.34
CA PRO A 208 4.69 -18.62 -12.38
C PRO A 208 3.93 -17.31 -12.13
N VAL A 209 4.50 -16.40 -11.35
CA VAL A 209 3.94 -15.07 -11.08
C VAL A 209 5.02 -14.02 -11.27
N THR A 210 4.71 -12.99 -12.06
CA THR A 210 5.53 -11.78 -12.24
C THR A 210 4.71 -10.56 -11.84
N ILE A 211 5.24 -9.70 -10.98
CA ILE A 211 4.58 -8.46 -10.55
C ILE A 211 5.42 -7.26 -10.97
N ILE A 212 4.77 -6.29 -11.60
CA ILE A 212 5.37 -5.05 -12.11
C ILE A 212 4.58 -3.89 -11.52
N TRP A 213 5.18 -3.18 -10.56
CA TRP A 213 4.56 -2.05 -9.88
C TRP A 213 4.87 -0.73 -10.58
N MET A 214 3.87 0.15 -10.63
CA MET A 214 3.91 1.43 -11.32
C MET A 214 3.31 2.52 -10.41
N PRO A 215 4.11 3.13 -9.52
CA PRO A 215 3.64 4.08 -8.51
C PRO A 215 3.35 5.49 -8.99
N GLU A 216 3.78 5.86 -10.19
CA GLU A 216 3.77 7.29 -10.56
C GLU A 216 2.35 7.86 -10.66
N THR A 217 1.35 7.03 -10.96
CA THR A 217 -0.05 7.48 -11.03
C THR A 217 -0.52 8.04 -9.69
N ASP A 218 -0.32 7.32 -8.59
CA ASP A 218 -0.60 7.81 -7.23
C ASP A 218 0.27 9.05 -6.89
N SER A 219 1.59 8.92 -7.02
CA SER A 219 2.54 9.95 -6.59
C SER A 219 2.33 11.31 -7.28
N VAL A 220 1.97 11.28 -8.57
CA VAL A 220 1.64 12.49 -9.34
C VAL A 220 0.24 13.01 -8.97
N SER A 221 -0.71 12.12 -8.68
CA SER A 221 -2.08 12.51 -8.27
C SER A 221 -2.13 13.30 -6.97
N HIS A 222 -1.22 13.05 -6.03
CA HIS A 222 -1.08 13.84 -4.80
C HIS A 222 -0.58 15.27 -5.04
N LYS A 223 0.09 15.54 -6.16
CA LYS A 223 0.83 16.80 -6.40
C LYS A 223 0.18 17.68 -7.47
N GLU A 224 -0.44 17.06 -8.46
CA GLU A 224 -0.95 17.76 -9.65
C GLU A 224 -2.42 18.15 -9.52
N CYS A 225 -2.75 19.33 -10.07
CA CYS A 225 -4.13 19.82 -10.08
C CYS A 225 -5.08 18.82 -10.75
N ARG A 226 -6.22 18.55 -10.09
CA ARG A 226 -7.24 17.56 -10.50
C ARG A 226 -6.82 16.10 -10.39
N GLY A 227 -5.59 15.81 -9.95
CA GLY A 227 -5.02 14.45 -9.92
C GLY A 227 -5.26 13.71 -11.24
N GLN A 228 -5.87 12.52 -11.16
CA GLN A 228 -6.16 11.66 -12.32
C GLN A 228 -7.16 12.25 -13.33
N PHE A 229 -7.90 13.30 -12.96
CA PHE A 229 -8.78 14.06 -13.86
C PHE A 229 -8.09 15.22 -14.56
N GLY A 230 -6.77 15.38 -14.38
CA GLY A 230 -5.96 16.45 -14.95
C GLY A 230 -4.69 15.96 -15.63
N SER A 231 -3.57 16.60 -15.32
CA SER A 231 -2.26 16.33 -15.95
C SER A 231 -1.75 14.91 -15.69
N THR A 232 -2.15 14.25 -14.60
CA THR A 232 -1.79 12.85 -14.31
C THR A 232 -2.24 11.87 -15.39
N ARG A 233 -3.23 12.23 -16.23
CA ARG A 233 -3.58 11.42 -17.43
C ARG A 233 -2.38 11.20 -18.36
N ARG A 234 -1.39 12.10 -18.37
CA ARG A 234 -0.14 11.91 -19.12
C ARG A 234 0.71 10.78 -18.54
N THR A 235 0.76 10.68 -17.22
CA THR A 235 1.42 9.58 -16.49
C THR A 235 0.71 8.27 -16.76
N ILE A 236 -0.62 8.23 -16.69
CA ILE A 236 -1.40 7.01 -17.01
C ILE A 236 -1.19 6.59 -18.47
N ALA A 237 -1.15 7.54 -19.42
CA ALA A 237 -0.83 7.24 -20.82
C ALA A 237 0.63 6.79 -21.03
N ARG A 238 1.57 7.23 -20.18
CA ARG A 238 2.94 6.71 -20.15
C ARG A 238 2.94 5.26 -19.65
N ALA A 239 2.23 4.97 -18.56
CA ALA A 239 2.08 3.62 -18.02
C ALA A 239 1.47 2.66 -19.05
N ASP A 240 0.42 3.06 -19.78
CA ASP A 240 -0.15 2.28 -20.89
C ASP A 240 0.90 1.90 -21.94
N ARG A 241 1.77 2.83 -22.33
CA ARG A 241 2.83 2.56 -23.30
C ARG A 241 3.85 1.57 -22.76
N LEU A 242 4.28 1.73 -21.51
CA LEU A 242 5.24 0.85 -20.85
C LEU A 242 4.67 -0.58 -20.68
N ILE A 243 3.40 -0.70 -20.30
CA ILE A 243 2.67 -1.98 -20.25
C ILE A 243 2.63 -2.61 -21.65
N GLY A 244 2.34 -1.80 -22.67
CA GLY A 244 2.38 -2.22 -24.07
C GLY A 244 3.74 -2.76 -24.52
N GLU A 245 4.84 -2.18 -24.05
CA GLU A 245 6.20 -2.67 -24.31
C GLU A 245 6.44 -4.05 -23.68
N VAL A 246 6.08 -4.24 -22.41
CA VAL A 246 6.20 -5.54 -21.72
C VAL A 246 5.39 -6.63 -22.43
N VAL A 247 4.14 -6.33 -22.80
CA VAL A 247 3.24 -7.26 -23.51
C VAL A 247 3.78 -7.58 -24.91
N SER A 248 4.36 -6.61 -25.60
CA SER A 248 4.96 -6.81 -26.93
C SER A 248 6.17 -7.73 -26.88
N GLU A 249 6.98 -7.66 -25.81
CA GLU A 249 8.13 -8.56 -25.61
C GLU A 249 7.67 -10.00 -25.31
N LEU A 250 6.59 -10.18 -24.52
CA LEU A 250 5.96 -11.49 -24.33
C LEU A 250 5.37 -12.04 -25.63
N ALA A 251 4.79 -11.19 -26.47
CA ALA A 251 4.29 -11.54 -27.79
C ALA A 251 5.41 -11.98 -28.74
N ALA A 252 6.52 -11.24 -28.77
CA ALA A 252 7.70 -11.59 -29.56
C ALA A 252 8.33 -12.93 -29.10
N ALA A 253 8.19 -13.26 -27.81
CA ALA A 253 8.58 -14.54 -27.25
C ALA A 253 7.55 -15.68 -27.47
N GLY A 254 6.39 -15.39 -28.08
CA GLY A 254 5.34 -16.38 -28.33
C GLY A 254 4.63 -16.88 -27.06
N ARG A 255 4.55 -16.05 -26.01
CA ARG A 255 4.04 -16.43 -24.68
C ARG A 255 2.66 -15.86 -24.33
N LEU A 256 1.99 -15.14 -25.24
CA LEU A 256 0.68 -14.56 -24.96
C LEU A 256 -0.37 -15.62 -24.61
N ASP A 257 -0.44 -16.70 -25.38
CA ASP A 257 -1.45 -17.75 -25.20
C ASP A 257 -1.24 -18.59 -23.93
N SER A 258 -0.08 -18.44 -23.27
CA SER A 258 0.27 -19.11 -22.01
C SER A 258 0.45 -18.12 -20.85
N THR A 259 -0.16 -16.93 -20.94
CA THR A 259 -0.03 -15.87 -19.94
C THR A 259 -1.39 -15.28 -19.59
N TYR A 260 -1.70 -15.28 -18.30
CA TYR A 260 -2.72 -14.42 -17.72
C TYR A 260 -2.13 -13.06 -17.41
N PHE A 261 -2.84 -12.00 -17.80
CA PHE A 261 -2.52 -10.62 -17.48
C PHE A 261 -3.54 -10.12 -16.46
N VAL A 262 -3.06 -9.46 -15.41
CA VAL A 262 -3.89 -8.80 -14.40
C VAL A 262 -3.47 -7.34 -14.34
N LEU A 263 -4.41 -6.42 -14.49
CA LEU A 263 -4.22 -5.00 -14.18
C LEU A 263 -4.95 -4.73 -12.87
N VAL A 264 -4.23 -4.29 -11.86
CA VAL A 264 -4.81 -4.04 -10.53
C VAL A 264 -4.29 -2.74 -9.94
N SER A 265 -5.11 -2.07 -9.14
CA SER A 265 -4.66 -1.05 -8.19
C SER A 265 -4.94 -1.50 -6.75
N ASP A 266 -4.28 -0.86 -5.82
CA ASP A 266 -4.44 -1.06 -4.38
C ASP A 266 -5.57 -0.21 -3.80
N HIS A 267 -5.78 0.99 -4.32
CA HIS A 267 -6.87 1.89 -3.94
C HIS A 267 -7.26 2.84 -5.08
N GLY A 268 -8.22 3.72 -4.80
CA GLY A 268 -8.59 4.87 -5.61
C GLY A 268 -8.14 6.18 -4.97
N HIS A 269 -8.73 7.30 -5.39
CA HIS A 269 -8.42 8.65 -4.91
C HIS A 269 -9.70 9.48 -4.76
N LEU A 270 -9.74 10.34 -3.74
CA LEU A 270 -10.80 11.31 -3.51
C LEU A 270 -10.43 12.69 -4.08
N GLY A 271 -11.40 13.38 -4.67
CA GLY A 271 -11.28 14.77 -5.13
C GLY A 271 -10.88 14.93 -6.59
N GLY A 272 -10.57 16.16 -7.01
CA GLY A 272 -9.97 16.48 -8.31
C GLY A 272 -10.93 16.54 -9.51
N ARG A 273 -12.06 15.83 -9.48
CA ARG A 273 -13.07 15.87 -10.56
C ARG A 273 -13.73 17.24 -10.66
N ASP A 274 -14.34 17.70 -9.56
CA ASP A 274 -15.05 18.99 -9.52
C ASP A 274 -14.49 19.98 -8.49
N THR A 275 -13.82 19.49 -7.45
CA THR A 275 -13.30 20.31 -6.34
C THR A 275 -11.93 19.84 -5.87
N HIS A 276 -11.17 20.76 -5.27
CA HIS A 276 -9.98 20.43 -4.49
C HIS A 276 -10.36 19.93 -3.09
N LEU A 277 -9.42 19.28 -2.42
CA LEU A 277 -9.57 18.89 -1.02
C LEU A 277 -9.09 20.04 -0.11
N SER A 278 -9.89 20.37 0.89
CA SER A 278 -9.53 21.31 1.95
C SER A 278 -8.66 20.62 2.99
N ARG A 279 -7.60 21.30 3.41
CA ARG A 279 -6.67 20.80 4.41
C ARG A 279 -7.22 20.98 5.83
N PHE A 280 -7.14 19.94 6.65
CA PHE A 280 -7.27 20.04 8.10
C PHE A 280 -6.06 19.41 8.81
N ASP A 281 -5.38 20.17 9.65
CA ASP A 281 -4.26 19.64 10.43
C ASP A 281 -4.77 19.12 11.77
N LEU A 282 -5.12 17.83 11.76
CA LEU A 282 -5.67 17.16 12.92
C LEU A 282 -4.74 17.30 14.14
N ALA A 283 -3.42 17.16 13.96
CA ALA A 283 -2.48 17.24 15.06
C ALA A 283 -2.44 18.66 15.65
N ASP A 284 -2.20 19.66 14.81
CA ASP A 284 -1.90 20.99 15.35
C ASP A 284 -3.12 21.89 15.54
N GLN A 285 -4.15 21.77 14.70
CA GLN A 285 -5.35 22.59 14.80
C GLN A 285 -6.36 22.04 15.82
N LEU A 286 -6.41 20.73 16.04
CA LEU A 286 -7.30 20.13 17.05
C LEU A 286 -6.57 19.79 18.35
N PHE A 287 -5.49 19.00 18.29
CA PHE A 287 -4.86 18.50 19.50
C PHE A 287 -3.92 19.52 20.16
N PHE A 288 -3.03 20.16 19.39
CA PHE A 288 -2.03 21.10 19.91
C PHE A 288 -2.55 22.53 20.11
N HIS A 289 -3.59 22.95 19.40
CA HIS A 289 -4.08 24.31 19.53
C HIS A 289 -4.48 24.61 20.99
N PRO A 290 -4.00 25.72 21.61
CA PRO A 290 -4.25 25.97 23.02
C PRO A 290 -5.74 25.99 23.35
N ARG A 291 -6.10 25.55 24.56
CA ARG A 291 -7.45 25.71 25.09
C ARG A 291 -7.69 27.19 25.37
N GLU A 292 -8.81 27.72 24.89
CA GLU A 292 -9.26 29.07 25.23
C GLU A 292 -10.09 28.99 26.52
N MET A 293 -9.58 29.66 27.56
CA MET A 293 -10.16 29.65 28.89
C MET A 293 -10.80 31.00 29.18
N SER A 294 -12.00 31.00 29.74
CA SER A 294 -12.59 32.21 30.32
C SER A 294 -11.85 32.61 31.59
N ARG A 295 -12.02 33.87 32.05
CA ARG A 295 -11.36 34.37 33.28
C ARG A 295 -11.76 33.58 34.54
N ASP A 296 -12.95 32.97 34.56
CA ASP A 296 -13.45 32.10 35.62
C ASP A 296 -13.00 30.63 35.48
N GLY A 297 -12.18 30.31 34.47
CA GLY A 297 -11.55 28.99 34.32
C GLY A 297 -12.39 27.95 33.59
N ARG A 298 -13.42 28.36 32.82
CA ARG A 298 -14.17 27.46 31.95
C ARG A 298 -13.48 27.35 30.59
N TRP A 299 -13.50 26.15 30.01
CA TRP A 299 -13.05 25.95 28.63
C TRP A 299 -14.15 26.38 27.66
N VAL A 300 -13.87 27.41 26.84
CA VAL A 300 -14.87 28.08 25.98
C VAL A 300 -14.58 27.96 24.47
N GLY A 301 -13.39 27.48 24.09
CA GLY A 301 -13.00 27.38 22.68
C GLY A 301 -11.55 26.91 22.49
N GLY A 302 -10.99 27.12 21.30
CA GLY A 302 -9.64 26.68 20.94
C GLY A 302 -9.55 25.17 20.69
N GLY A 303 -8.35 24.61 20.86
CA GLY A 303 -8.10 23.17 20.70
C GLY A 303 -8.06 22.42 22.02
N LEU A 304 -7.57 21.19 21.99
CA LEU A 304 -7.43 20.34 23.17
C LEU A 304 -6.24 20.71 24.05
N GLY A 305 -5.30 21.55 23.60
CA GLY A 305 -4.13 22.01 24.35
C GLY A 305 -3.19 20.89 24.83
N LEU A 306 -2.94 19.89 23.98
CA LEU A 306 -2.10 18.72 24.24
C LEU A 306 -0.85 18.77 23.35
N SER A 307 0.33 18.47 23.90
CA SER A 307 1.53 18.28 23.08
C SER A 307 1.30 17.13 22.10
N VAL A 308 1.78 17.26 20.88
CA VAL A 308 1.56 16.27 19.81
C VAL A 308 2.87 15.77 19.24
N ARG A 309 2.83 14.54 18.77
CA ARG A 309 3.92 13.95 18.00
C ARG A 309 3.35 13.19 16.81
N GLN A 310 3.92 13.43 15.65
CA GLN A 310 3.70 12.65 14.44
C GLN A 310 4.99 11.90 14.10
N HIS A 311 4.99 11.12 13.02
CA HIS A 311 6.23 10.57 12.50
C HIS A 311 7.17 11.73 12.14
N ARG A 312 8.37 11.80 12.76
CA ARG A 312 9.42 12.83 12.55
C ARG A 312 9.10 14.26 13.04
N PHE A 313 7.86 14.58 13.40
CA PHE A 313 7.47 15.91 13.87
C PHE A 313 6.96 15.88 15.31
N ALA A 314 7.22 16.95 16.07
CA ALA A 314 6.68 17.11 17.41
C ALA A 314 6.45 18.59 17.75
N ASN A 315 5.34 18.87 18.42
CA ASN A 315 5.03 20.17 18.98
C ASN A 315 4.74 20.04 20.48
N TRP A 316 5.37 20.90 21.28
CA TRP A 316 5.38 20.79 22.73
C TRP A 316 4.81 22.03 23.40
N HIS A 317 3.91 21.81 24.36
CA HIS A 317 3.47 22.85 25.27
C HIS A 317 4.48 23.09 26.38
N ALA A 318 4.48 24.33 26.89
CA ALA A 318 5.28 24.68 28.04
C ALA A 318 4.90 23.84 29.27
N GLY A 319 5.86 23.08 29.81
CA GLY A 319 5.70 22.31 31.04
C GLY A 319 5.42 20.81 30.86
N ASP A 320 5.12 20.37 29.63
CA ASP A 320 4.95 18.95 29.33
C ASP A 320 6.30 18.23 29.28
N LYS A 321 6.32 16.97 29.74
CA LYS A 321 7.49 16.08 29.73
C LYS A 321 7.50 15.18 28.49
N ALA A 322 8.62 14.54 28.21
CA ALA A 322 8.81 13.68 27.02
C ALA A 322 7.79 12.54 26.83
N GLY A 323 7.09 12.10 27.87
CA GLY A 323 6.02 11.08 27.81
C GLY A 323 4.59 11.62 27.80
N GLN A 324 4.42 12.93 27.81
CA GLN A 324 3.12 13.62 27.84
C GLN A 324 2.87 14.24 26.46
N PHE A 325 2.34 13.42 25.55
CA PHE A 325 1.96 13.83 24.21
C PHE A 325 0.86 12.91 23.68
N VAL A 326 0.19 13.34 22.61
CA VAL A 326 -0.67 12.48 21.78
C VAL A 326 0.11 12.10 20.53
N PHE A 327 0.16 10.82 20.19
CA PHE A 327 0.72 10.40 18.91
C PHE A 327 -0.37 10.32 17.86
N ILE A 328 -0.13 10.88 16.68
CA ILE A 328 -1.03 10.84 15.54
C ILE A 328 -0.21 10.44 14.32
N ASP A 329 -0.66 9.43 13.59
CA ASP A 329 0.09 8.90 12.45
C ASP A 329 -0.23 9.59 11.11
N ALA A 330 -1.31 10.38 11.07
CA ALA A 330 -1.75 11.02 9.83
C ALA A 330 -0.68 11.95 9.26
N ASP A 331 -0.27 11.64 8.04
CA ASP A 331 0.52 12.49 7.18
C ASP A 331 -0.04 12.40 5.76
N SER A 332 -0.88 13.38 5.39
CA SER A 332 -1.45 13.54 4.05
C SER A 332 -2.42 12.43 3.59
N ASP A 333 -3.20 11.88 4.52
CA ASP A 333 -4.17 10.80 4.30
C ASP A 333 -5.61 11.19 4.68
N GLY A 334 -6.58 10.38 4.23
CA GLY A 334 -7.99 10.45 4.61
C GLY A 334 -8.35 9.82 5.96
N ALA A 335 -7.38 9.19 6.65
CA ALA A 335 -7.59 8.59 7.96
C ALA A 335 -6.38 8.84 8.89
N ALA A 336 -6.65 8.87 10.19
CA ALA A 336 -5.66 9.08 11.24
C ALA A 336 -5.90 8.12 12.39
N ARG A 337 -4.84 7.56 12.95
CA ARG A 337 -4.85 6.80 14.19
C ARG A 337 -4.29 7.66 15.32
N VAL A 338 -5.01 7.71 16.42
CA VAL A 338 -4.69 8.52 17.59
C VAL A 338 -4.33 7.60 18.75
N TYR A 339 -3.19 7.89 19.39
CA TYR A 339 -2.71 7.18 20.56
C TYR A 339 -2.50 8.17 21.71
N LEU A 340 -3.06 7.84 22.86
CA LEU A 340 -3.07 8.64 24.06
C LEU A 340 -2.46 7.85 25.23
N PRO A 341 -1.85 8.55 26.21
CA PRO A 341 -1.59 7.98 27.53
C PRO A 341 -2.91 7.48 28.14
N ARG A 342 -2.85 6.43 28.95
CA ARG A 342 -4.03 5.77 29.52
C ARG A 342 -4.74 6.67 30.54
N ALA A 343 -6.07 6.77 30.40
CA ALA A 343 -7.08 7.46 31.22
C ALA A 343 -6.89 8.99 31.42
N ASP A 344 -5.67 9.46 31.53
CA ASP A 344 -5.30 10.85 31.79
C ASP A 344 -4.10 11.21 30.91
N TYR A 345 -4.18 12.33 30.20
CA TYR A 345 -3.09 12.85 29.38
C TYR A 345 -1.76 12.96 30.13
N ARG A 346 -1.81 13.28 31.43
CA ARG A 346 -0.63 13.44 32.29
C ARG A 346 -0.18 12.17 32.97
N SER A 347 -0.85 11.03 32.78
CA SER A 347 -0.51 9.77 33.43
C SER A 347 0.91 9.30 33.08
N GLY A 348 1.32 9.52 31.82
CA GLY A 348 2.55 8.95 31.27
C GLY A 348 2.53 7.43 31.15
N ASP A 349 1.37 6.79 31.41
CA ASP A 349 1.17 5.36 31.22
C ASP A 349 0.76 5.11 29.77
N TRP A 350 1.56 4.35 29.04
CA TRP A 350 1.30 4.03 27.64
C TRP A 350 0.96 2.56 27.42
N MET A 351 1.07 1.70 28.44
CA MET A 351 0.90 0.27 28.26
C MET A 351 -0.58 -0.15 28.25
N GLY A 352 -0.97 -0.99 27.29
CA GLY A 352 -2.27 -1.68 27.31
C GLY A 352 -3.46 -0.96 26.66
N GLY A 353 -3.26 0.21 26.06
CA GLY A 353 -4.33 1.01 25.43
C GLY A 353 -5.38 1.53 26.42
N ASN A 354 -6.23 2.46 25.98
CA ASN A 354 -7.38 2.87 26.76
C ASN A 354 -8.58 1.94 26.51
N SER A 355 -9.37 1.69 27.56
CA SER A 355 -10.72 1.15 27.43
C SER A 355 -11.68 2.18 26.84
N ALA A 356 -12.80 1.72 26.30
CA ALA A 356 -13.83 2.60 25.77
C ALA A 356 -14.36 3.58 26.83
N ALA A 357 -14.56 3.13 28.07
CA ALA A 357 -15.00 3.97 29.17
C ALA A 357 -14.00 5.09 29.49
N GLU A 358 -12.69 4.79 29.50
CA GLU A 358 -11.63 5.78 29.70
C GLU A 358 -11.63 6.83 28.57
N LEU A 359 -11.88 6.45 27.32
CA LEU A 359 -11.92 7.40 26.18
C LEU A 359 -13.20 8.24 26.13
N LEU A 360 -14.33 7.68 26.58
CA LEU A 360 -15.60 8.41 26.71
C LEU A 360 -15.64 9.33 27.95
N SER A 361 -14.65 9.23 28.83
CA SER A 361 -14.51 10.07 30.04
C SER A 361 -13.03 10.39 30.29
N TYR A 362 -12.35 10.88 29.26
CA TYR A 362 -10.90 11.07 29.26
C TYR A 362 -10.50 12.40 29.90
N LYS A 363 -9.41 12.41 30.67
CA LYS A 363 -8.94 13.61 31.34
C LYS A 363 -7.84 14.33 30.55
N VAL A 364 -8.19 15.49 29.98
CA VAL A 364 -7.26 16.35 29.22
C VAL A 364 -6.45 17.31 30.11
N ALA A 365 -7.01 17.73 31.25
CA ALA A 365 -6.32 18.58 32.22
C ALA A 365 -6.80 18.30 33.67
N PRO A 366 -5.96 18.48 34.71
CA PRO A 366 -6.30 18.16 36.10
C PRO A 366 -7.54 18.88 36.65
N HIS A 367 -7.76 20.11 36.22
CA HIS A 367 -8.78 21.03 36.75
C HIS A 367 -10.05 21.10 35.89
N LEU A 368 -10.07 20.40 34.76
CA LEU A 368 -11.24 20.32 33.87
C LEU A 368 -12.01 19.02 34.11
N PRO A 369 -13.33 19.00 33.88
CA PRO A 369 -14.08 17.76 33.83
C PRO A 369 -13.57 16.87 32.70
N PRO A 370 -13.65 15.53 32.84
CA PRO A 370 -13.34 14.62 31.74
C PRO A 370 -14.27 14.82 30.55
N VAL A 371 -13.79 14.47 29.36
CA VAL A 371 -14.48 14.68 28.09
C VAL A 371 -14.75 13.36 27.38
N ASN A 372 -15.83 13.31 26.61
CA ASN A 372 -16.03 12.25 25.64
C ASN A 372 -15.17 12.58 24.41
N LEU A 373 -14.01 11.93 24.27
CA LEU A 373 -13.09 12.22 23.17
C LEU A 373 -13.70 11.95 21.80
N ALA A 374 -14.49 10.87 21.67
CA ALA A 374 -15.10 10.51 20.38
C ALA A 374 -16.03 11.62 19.87
N GLU A 375 -16.91 12.14 20.75
CA GLU A 375 -17.77 13.27 20.40
C GLU A 375 -17.00 14.60 20.26
N THR A 376 -16.01 14.84 21.11
CA THR A 376 -15.22 16.08 21.06
C THR A 376 -14.47 16.20 19.74
N ILE A 377 -13.84 15.11 19.28
CA ILE A 377 -13.14 15.07 18.00
C ILE A 377 -14.12 15.16 16.84
N ALA A 378 -15.24 14.42 16.88
CA ALA A 378 -16.24 14.46 15.80
C ALA A 378 -16.80 15.87 15.57
N ARG A 379 -16.93 16.67 16.63
CA ARG A 379 -17.43 18.05 16.60
C ARG A 379 -16.38 19.10 16.25
N ALA A 380 -15.15 18.70 15.92
CA ALA A 380 -14.11 19.65 15.54
C ALA A 380 -14.62 20.59 14.43
N GLU A 381 -14.20 21.85 14.51
CA GLU A 381 -14.55 22.87 13.53
C GLU A 381 -13.31 23.46 12.85
N ALA A 382 -13.38 23.64 11.54
CA ALA A 382 -12.37 24.30 10.72
C ALA A 382 -13.02 25.03 9.55
N PRO A 383 -12.49 26.21 9.15
CA PRO A 383 -12.96 26.89 7.96
C PRO A 383 -12.64 26.07 6.71
N HIS A 384 -13.66 25.78 5.90
CA HIS A 384 -13.47 25.14 4.59
C HIS A 384 -13.11 26.17 3.51
N ASP A 385 -12.33 25.76 2.49
CA ASP A 385 -11.87 26.64 1.41
C ASP A 385 -13.02 27.28 0.61
N SER A 386 -14.19 26.61 0.56
CA SER A 386 -15.40 27.14 -0.10
C SER A 386 -16.19 28.15 0.74
N GLY A 387 -15.82 28.38 2.00
CA GLY A 387 -16.57 29.20 2.96
C GLY A 387 -17.89 28.58 3.44
N ARG A 388 -18.17 27.31 3.08
CA ARG A 388 -19.33 26.53 3.55
C ARG A 388 -18.88 25.17 4.05
N GLY A 389 -19.32 24.82 5.26
CA GLY A 389 -18.98 23.57 5.93
C GLY A 389 -17.91 23.80 7.00
N ASN A 390 -18.20 23.38 8.22
CA ASN A 390 -17.33 23.62 9.36
C ASN A 390 -16.72 22.35 9.93
N HIS A 391 -17.17 21.14 9.56
CA HIS A 391 -16.73 19.91 10.23
C HIS A 391 -15.81 19.06 9.33
N PRO A 392 -14.48 19.04 9.59
CA PRO A 392 -13.53 18.26 8.80
C PRO A 392 -13.55 16.76 9.10
N ILE A 393 -14.17 16.34 10.21
CA ILE A 393 -14.23 14.94 10.63
C ILE A 393 -15.51 14.26 10.12
N ASP A 394 -15.34 13.04 9.60
CA ASP A 394 -16.42 12.19 9.13
C ASP A 394 -16.87 11.19 10.21
N LEU A 395 -15.99 10.22 10.51
CA LEU A 395 -16.20 9.15 11.47
C LEU A 395 -15.09 9.16 12.52
N VAL A 396 -15.46 8.95 13.77
CA VAL A 396 -14.55 8.58 14.86
C VAL A 396 -14.88 7.16 15.32
N LEU A 397 -13.91 6.26 15.15
CA LEU A 397 -14.00 4.85 15.47
C LEU A 397 -13.34 4.59 16.82
N LEU A 398 -14.04 3.85 17.67
CA LEU A 398 -13.62 3.47 19.01
C LEU A 398 -13.83 1.97 19.19
N LYS A 399 -12.83 1.25 19.71
CA LYS A 399 -13.01 -0.15 20.12
C LYS A 399 -13.81 -0.20 21.42
N LEU A 400 -14.90 -0.97 21.46
CA LEU A 400 -15.68 -1.20 22.69
C LEU A 400 -15.13 -2.39 23.46
N ASP A 401 -14.95 -3.51 22.76
CA ASP A 401 -14.37 -4.76 23.26
C ASP A 401 -13.77 -5.55 22.08
N ASP A 402 -13.43 -6.82 22.28
CA ASP A 402 -12.77 -7.68 21.28
C ASP A 402 -13.66 -8.07 20.09
N GLU A 403 -14.97 -7.79 20.21
CA GLU A 403 -16.00 -8.19 19.26
C GLU A 403 -16.85 -7.02 18.78
N SER A 404 -16.61 -5.79 19.26
CA SER A 404 -17.43 -4.65 18.89
C SER A 404 -16.70 -3.31 18.85
N ILE A 405 -17.20 -2.44 17.98
CA ILE A 405 -16.72 -1.07 17.80
C ILE A 405 -17.89 -0.09 17.82
N LEU A 406 -17.59 1.16 18.16
CA LEU A 406 -18.50 2.31 18.10
C LEU A 406 -18.03 3.27 17.01
N ILE A 407 -18.97 3.70 16.17
CA ILE A 407 -18.79 4.73 15.16
C ILE A 407 -19.54 5.98 15.62
N THR A 408 -18.84 7.11 15.72
CA THR A 408 -19.40 8.40 16.13
C THR A 408 -19.25 9.44 15.04
N THR A 409 -20.31 10.21 14.80
CA THR A 409 -20.33 11.35 13.87
C THR A 409 -20.92 12.57 14.58
N CYS A 410 -20.64 13.78 14.09
CA CYS A 410 -21.23 14.99 14.66
C CYS A 410 -22.70 15.21 14.26
N ASP A 411 -23.12 14.66 13.12
CA ASP A 411 -24.36 15.03 12.43
C ASP A 411 -25.31 13.86 12.12
N ARG A 412 -24.80 12.62 12.08
CA ARG A 412 -25.58 11.41 11.74
C ARG A 412 -25.77 10.46 12.92
N GLY A 413 -25.37 10.89 14.13
CA GLY A 413 -25.47 10.10 15.35
C GLY A 413 -24.36 9.05 15.47
N GLN A 414 -24.68 7.95 16.15
CA GLN A 414 -23.75 6.88 16.47
C GLN A 414 -24.30 5.51 16.03
N ALA A 415 -23.41 4.56 15.78
CA ALA A 415 -23.75 3.17 15.54
C ALA A 415 -22.72 2.23 16.14
N MET A 416 -23.17 1.06 16.54
CA MET A 416 -22.33 -0.03 17.02
C MET A 416 -22.25 -1.11 15.94
N VAL A 417 -21.05 -1.62 15.71
CA VAL A 417 -20.83 -2.83 14.92
C VAL A 417 -20.38 -3.93 15.86
N GLN A 418 -21.05 -5.07 15.81
CA GLN A 418 -20.70 -6.27 16.56
C GLN A 418 -20.31 -7.37 15.59
N ARG A 419 -19.33 -8.20 15.93
CA ARG A 419 -18.97 -9.42 15.20
C ARG A 419 -19.06 -10.65 16.09
N ARG A 420 -19.27 -11.82 15.49
CA ARG A 420 -19.19 -13.12 16.17
C ARG A 420 -18.72 -14.19 15.19
N ARG A 421 -18.24 -15.33 15.68
CA ARG A 421 -17.97 -16.49 14.84
C ARG A 421 -19.21 -17.38 14.71
N ASP A 422 -19.50 -17.83 13.49
CA ASP A 422 -20.50 -18.87 13.22
C ASP A 422 -19.98 -20.26 13.66
N PRO A 423 -20.81 -21.32 13.63
CA PRO A 423 -20.37 -22.68 13.99
C PRO A 423 -19.24 -23.25 13.11
N ARG A 424 -18.93 -22.63 11.96
CA ARG A 424 -17.84 -22.99 11.04
C ARG A 424 -16.59 -22.13 11.29
N GLY A 425 -16.63 -21.23 12.25
CA GLY A 425 -15.52 -20.33 12.61
C GLY A 425 -15.41 -19.08 11.75
N LYS A 426 -16.37 -18.80 10.86
CA LYS A 426 -16.41 -17.62 9.99
C LYS A 426 -17.04 -16.42 10.71
N TRP A 427 -16.60 -15.22 10.37
CA TRP A 427 -17.14 -14.01 10.97
C TRP A 427 -18.51 -13.63 10.40
N GLU A 428 -19.44 -13.31 11.30
CA GLU A 428 -20.70 -12.63 11.02
C GLU A 428 -20.70 -11.27 11.72
N TYR A 429 -21.33 -10.26 11.10
CA TYR A 429 -21.36 -8.88 11.60
C TYR A 429 -22.80 -8.38 11.73
N CYS A 430 -23.02 -7.51 12.71
CA CYS A 430 -24.28 -6.83 12.97
C CYS A 430 -24.05 -5.33 13.12
N TYR A 431 -24.68 -4.54 12.25
CA TYR A 431 -24.70 -3.07 12.34
C TYR A 431 -25.97 -2.60 13.03
N SER A 432 -25.84 -1.82 14.11
CA SER A 432 -26.96 -1.30 14.90
C SER A 432 -26.79 0.20 15.16
N PRO A 433 -27.63 1.09 14.58
CA PRO A 433 -27.68 2.49 15.01
C PRO A 433 -27.99 2.57 16.51
N VAL A 434 -27.41 3.55 17.22
CA VAL A 434 -27.59 3.70 18.67
C VAL A 434 -28.13 5.09 19.02
N SER A 435 -29.01 5.14 20.01
CA SER A 435 -29.63 6.38 20.51
C SER A 435 -28.89 6.96 21.70
N GLN A 436 -28.13 6.13 22.42
CA GLN A 436 -27.47 6.51 23.65
C GLN A 436 -26.29 5.58 23.93
N VAL A 437 -25.16 6.16 24.34
CA VAL A 437 -23.97 5.45 24.81
C VAL A 437 -23.72 5.90 26.25
N GLN A 438 -23.64 4.95 27.18
CA GLN A 438 -23.42 5.24 28.60
C GLN A 438 -22.26 4.41 29.15
N VAL A 439 -21.37 5.07 29.90
CA VAL A 439 -20.36 4.40 30.71
C VAL A 439 -21.03 3.86 31.97
N THR A 440 -20.83 2.58 32.28
CA THR A 440 -21.38 1.93 33.47
C THR A 440 -20.44 2.11 34.68
N ALA A 441 -20.97 1.92 35.90
CA ALA A 441 -20.21 2.15 37.13
C ALA A 441 -19.01 1.18 37.30
N ASP A 442 -19.05 0.03 36.64
CA ASP A 442 -17.99 -0.98 36.58
C ASP A 442 -16.98 -0.72 35.42
N GLY A 443 -17.11 0.38 34.69
CA GLY A 443 -16.19 0.75 33.61
C GLY A 443 -16.49 0.11 32.25
N GLY A 444 -17.67 -0.48 32.08
CA GLY A 444 -18.18 -0.94 30.79
C GLY A 444 -18.85 0.17 29.98
N VAL A 445 -19.27 -0.15 28.76
CA VAL A 445 -20.04 0.76 27.89
C VAL A 445 -21.31 0.06 27.41
N VAL A 446 -22.45 0.68 27.65
CA VAL A 446 -23.77 0.18 27.21
C VAL A 446 -24.31 1.08 26.10
N CYS A 447 -24.63 0.45 24.97
CA CYS A 447 -25.18 1.09 23.78
C CYS A 447 -26.66 0.73 23.61
N ARG A 448 -27.55 1.73 23.65
CA ARG A 448 -28.99 1.52 23.43
C ARG A 448 -29.32 1.57 21.93
N LYS A 449 -29.62 0.40 21.33
CA LYS A 449 -30.00 0.28 19.91
C LYS A 449 -31.20 1.15 19.56
N ASN A 450 -31.19 1.72 18.36
CA ASN A 450 -32.27 2.49 17.75
C ASN A 450 -32.63 1.90 16.38
N PRO A 451 -33.47 0.86 16.34
CA PRO A 451 -33.80 0.17 15.08
C PRO A 451 -34.64 1.02 14.11
N ARG A 452 -35.11 2.20 14.54
CA ARG A 452 -35.90 3.14 13.73
C ARG A 452 -35.13 4.43 13.44
N ALA A 453 -33.80 4.42 13.56
CA ALA A 453 -32.98 5.56 13.19
C ALA A 453 -33.19 5.91 11.71
N GLN A 454 -33.41 7.19 11.43
CA GLN A 454 -33.55 7.70 10.06
C GLN A 454 -32.21 8.16 9.47
N ALA A 455 -31.24 8.45 10.34
CA ALA A 455 -29.87 8.78 10.00
C ALA A 455 -28.94 7.91 10.85
N ASP A 456 -27.83 7.49 10.25
CA ASP A 456 -26.81 6.68 10.86
C ASP A 456 -25.43 7.02 10.27
N PRO A 457 -24.33 6.72 10.97
CA PRO A 457 -22.97 7.05 10.52
C PRO A 457 -22.61 6.62 9.10
N LEU A 458 -23.12 5.48 8.61
CA LEU A 458 -22.75 4.94 7.30
C LEU A 458 -23.86 5.12 6.25
N GLY A 459 -24.95 5.83 6.59
CA GLY A 459 -26.10 6.04 5.72
C GLY A 459 -26.85 4.75 5.32
N LEU A 460 -26.72 3.68 6.10
CA LEU A 460 -27.27 2.37 5.77
C LEU A 460 -28.76 2.26 6.10
N ALA A 461 -29.28 3.02 7.06
CA ALA A 461 -30.71 3.03 7.41
C ALA A 461 -31.62 3.44 6.25
N ALA A 462 -31.09 4.22 5.31
CA ALA A 462 -31.81 4.61 4.09
C ALA A 462 -31.66 3.60 2.93
N ARG A 463 -30.72 2.65 3.02
CA ARG A 463 -30.33 1.76 1.91
C ARG A 463 -30.72 0.31 2.11
N VAL A 464 -30.74 -0.18 3.36
CA VAL A 464 -31.08 -1.57 3.67
C VAL A 464 -32.25 -1.65 4.65
N PRO A 465 -33.07 -2.72 4.60
CA PRO A 465 -34.20 -2.87 5.51
C PRO A 465 -33.77 -2.89 6.98
N ALA A 466 -34.58 -2.31 7.87
CA ALA A 466 -34.30 -2.27 9.30
C ALA A 466 -34.15 -3.66 9.97
N GLY A 467 -34.68 -4.73 9.35
CA GLY A 467 -34.48 -6.12 9.78
C GLY A 467 -33.16 -6.73 9.29
N PHE A 468 -32.60 -6.24 8.18
CA PHE A 468 -31.22 -6.60 7.80
C PHE A 468 -30.24 -5.93 8.76
N LEU A 469 -30.48 -4.66 9.09
CA LEU A 469 -29.83 -4.02 10.23
C LEU A 469 -30.21 -4.75 11.53
N ASN A 470 -29.34 -4.74 12.52
CA ASN A 470 -29.55 -5.39 13.81
C ASN A 470 -29.58 -6.94 13.80
N GLU A 471 -29.36 -7.58 12.65
CA GLU A 471 -29.12 -9.02 12.52
C GLU A 471 -27.66 -9.30 12.14
N PHE A 472 -27.21 -10.54 12.36
CA PHE A 472 -25.88 -10.99 12.01
C PHE A 472 -25.88 -11.56 10.58
N HIS A 473 -24.99 -11.06 9.74
CA HIS A 473 -24.80 -11.52 8.37
C HIS A 473 -23.33 -11.76 8.09
N ASP A 474 -23.02 -12.66 7.16
CA ASP A 474 -21.65 -12.92 6.74
C ASP A 474 -21.05 -11.74 5.92
N GLU A 475 -19.75 -11.81 5.67
CA GLU A 475 -19.02 -10.76 4.97
C GLU A 475 -19.48 -10.56 3.53
N VAL A 476 -19.95 -11.63 2.86
CA VAL A 476 -20.43 -11.56 1.47
C VAL A 476 -21.77 -10.83 1.41
N ALA A 477 -22.67 -11.10 2.34
CA ALA A 477 -23.93 -10.39 2.46
C ALA A 477 -23.72 -8.90 2.73
N TRP A 478 -22.81 -8.54 3.64
CA TRP A 478 -22.47 -7.13 3.89
C TRP A 478 -21.81 -6.44 2.70
N LEU A 479 -20.88 -7.12 2.02
CA LEU A 479 -20.24 -6.61 0.82
C LEU A 479 -21.29 -6.29 -0.27
N ASN A 480 -22.19 -7.23 -0.54
CA ASN A 480 -23.28 -7.04 -1.51
C ASN A 480 -24.24 -5.90 -1.11
N ALA A 481 -24.62 -5.85 0.17
CA ALA A 481 -25.55 -4.83 0.67
C ALA A 481 -24.97 -3.41 0.64
N THR A 482 -23.64 -3.28 0.71
CA THR A 482 -22.95 -1.98 0.83
C THR A 482 -22.17 -1.56 -0.41
N ALA A 483 -22.00 -2.42 -1.43
CA ALA A 483 -21.18 -2.13 -2.62
C ALA A 483 -21.54 -0.82 -3.34
N ALA A 484 -22.83 -0.48 -3.40
CA ALA A 484 -23.32 0.76 -4.01
C ALA A 484 -23.39 1.95 -3.04
N SER A 485 -23.00 1.76 -1.78
CA SER A 485 -23.04 2.79 -0.73
C SER A 485 -21.87 3.77 -0.77
N ASP A 486 -21.97 4.83 0.00
CA ASP A 486 -20.89 5.81 0.16
C ASP A 486 -19.70 5.21 0.91
N TYR A 487 -19.95 4.12 1.68
CA TYR A 487 -18.96 3.35 2.45
C TYR A 487 -18.97 1.86 2.07
N PRO A 488 -18.55 1.49 0.84
CA PRO A 488 -18.54 0.10 0.41
C PRO A 488 -17.75 -0.79 1.36
N ASN A 489 -18.34 -1.92 1.74
CA ASN A 489 -17.80 -2.89 2.69
C ASN A 489 -17.44 -2.32 4.09
N GLY A 490 -17.87 -1.09 4.41
CA GLY A 490 -17.41 -0.36 5.60
C GLY A 490 -17.72 -1.06 6.93
N VAL A 491 -18.82 -1.82 7.03
CA VAL A 491 -19.15 -2.59 8.24
C VAL A 491 -18.05 -3.60 8.57
N VAL A 492 -17.52 -4.29 7.57
CA VAL A 492 -16.50 -5.33 7.72
C VAL A 492 -15.12 -4.69 7.83
N THR A 493 -14.73 -3.82 6.89
CA THR A 493 -13.35 -3.31 6.79
C THR A 493 -12.99 -2.39 7.96
N LEU A 494 -13.90 -1.53 8.41
CA LEU A 494 -13.67 -0.69 9.60
C LEU A 494 -13.49 -1.55 10.86
N THR A 495 -14.30 -2.60 11.01
CA THR A 495 -14.22 -3.52 12.16
C THR A 495 -12.93 -4.33 12.14
N ARG A 496 -12.53 -4.86 10.97
CA ARG A 496 -11.26 -5.57 10.80
C ARG A 496 -10.04 -4.67 10.98
N HIS A 497 -10.13 -3.38 10.67
CA HIS A 497 -9.06 -2.45 10.99
C HIS A 497 -8.92 -2.20 12.50
N MET A 498 -10.04 -2.05 13.23
CA MET A 498 -10.02 -1.77 14.67
C MET A 498 -9.66 -2.97 15.54
N LEU A 499 -10.13 -4.17 15.17
CA LEU A 499 -10.03 -5.37 16.00
C LEU A 499 -8.86 -6.27 15.57
N TRP A 500 -8.49 -7.23 16.42
CA TRP A 500 -7.34 -8.10 16.23
C TRP A 500 -7.79 -9.55 16.36
N GLN A 501 -7.27 -10.45 15.50
CA GLN A 501 -7.51 -11.89 15.63
C GLN A 501 -6.47 -12.55 16.54
N ASP A 502 -6.77 -13.77 16.98
CA ASP A 502 -6.00 -14.52 17.97
C ASP A 502 -4.52 -14.67 17.56
N GLU A 503 -4.27 -14.80 16.25
CA GLU A 503 -2.93 -14.96 15.66
C GLU A 503 -2.01 -13.77 15.90
N ILE A 504 -2.55 -12.55 16.01
CA ILE A 504 -1.78 -11.32 16.22
C ILE A 504 -2.19 -10.56 17.48
N LYS A 505 -3.02 -11.17 18.33
CA LYS A 505 -3.61 -10.53 19.52
C LYS A 505 -2.56 -10.02 20.51
N THR A 506 -1.42 -10.70 20.60
CA THR A 506 -0.29 -10.31 21.46
C THR A 506 0.32 -8.95 21.10
N GLN A 507 0.11 -8.47 19.88
CA GLN A 507 0.61 -7.19 19.38
C GLN A 507 -0.31 -6.02 19.77
N GLU A 508 -1.59 -6.28 20.02
CA GLU A 508 -2.60 -5.26 20.26
C GLU A 508 -2.21 -4.27 21.39
N PRO A 509 -1.75 -4.71 22.58
CA PRO A 509 -1.43 -3.80 23.68
C PRO A 509 -0.32 -2.77 23.37
N GLU A 510 0.54 -3.07 22.40
CA GLU A 510 1.65 -2.19 22.00
C GLU A 510 1.31 -1.30 20.80
N TYR A 511 0.49 -1.80 19.87
CA TYR A 511 0.35 -1.20 18.54
C TYR A 511 -1.08 -0.73 18.18
N ALA A 512 -2.09 -1.10 18.97
CA ALA A 512 -3.44 -0.66 18.70
C ALA A 512 -3.63 0.83 19.01
N PRO A 513 -4.27 1.57 18.09
CA PRO A 513 -4.68 2.94 18.36
C PRO A 513 -5.84 2.99 19.34
N ASP A 514 -5.99 4.12 20.03
CA ASP A 514 -7.15 4.35 20.90
C ASP A 514 -8.38 4.74 20.06
N LEU A 515 -8.16 5.57 19.04
CA LEU A 515 -9.19 6.06 18.12
C LEU A 515 -8.67 6.04 16.69
N VAL A 516 -9.58 5.80 15.74
CA VAL A 516 -9.32 6.02 14.32
C VAL A 516 -10.30 7.06 13.80
N VAL A 517 -9.78 8.12 13.21
CA VAL A 517 -10.52 9.29 12.76
C VAL A 517 -10.44 9.34 11.23
N THR A 518 -11.53 9.67 10.57
CA THR A 518 -11.58 9.78 9.10
C THR A 518 -11.97 11.19 8.68
N ALA A 519 -11.36 11.69 7.62
CA ALA A 519 -11.66 12.99 7.05
C ALA A 519 -12.97 12.95 6.26
N ARG A 520 -13.76 14.02 6.36
CA ARG A 520 -15.02 14.18 5.63
C ARG A 520 -14.77 14.35 4.14
N TYR A 521 -15.74 13.95 3.31
CA TYR A 521 -15.68 14.20 1.87
C TYR A 521 -15.31 15.67 1.60
N GLY A 522 -14.29 15.88 0.76
CA GLY A 522 -13.74 17.21 0.47
C GLY A 522 -12.68 17.71 1.45
N TRP A 523 -12.32 16.93 2.48
CA TRP A 523 -11.25 17.24 3.43
C TRP A 523 -10.14 16.19 3.40
N LEU A 524 -8.93 16.57 3.79
CA LEU A 524 -7.82 15.65 4.05
C LEU A 524 -7.06 16.03 5.33
N PHE A 525 -6.37 15.07 5.94
CA PHE A 525 -5.49 15.37 7.08
C PHE A 525 -4.08 15.70 6.60
N SER A 526 -3.69 16.98 6.66
CA SER A 526 -2.31 17.39 6.33
C SER A 526 -1.92 18.71 6.97
N THR A 527 -0.62 18.86 7.18
CA THR A 527 0.02 20.13 7.57
C THR A 527 0.15 21.07 6.36
N GLN A 528 0.11 20.53 5.14
CA GLN A 528 0.30 21.29 3.89
C GLN A 528 -0.93 21.27 2.99
N ASN A 529 -1.07 22.33 2.23
CA ASN A 529 -2.09 22.48 1.20
C ASN A 529 -1.70 21.64 -0.02
N THR A 530 -2.65 20.95 -0.64
CA THR A 530 -2.43 20.26 -1.91
C THR A 530 -3.49 20.64 -2.95
N PRO A 531 -3.09 20.93 -4.21
CA PRO A 531 -4.02 21.03 -5.33
C PRO A 531 -4.40 19.65 -5.91
N GLY A 532 -3.85 18.57 -5.35
CA GLY A 532 -4.06 17.20 -5.80
C GLY A 532 -5.24 16.50 -5.16
N THR A 533 -5.17 15.19 -5.22
CA THR A 533 -6.13 14.23 -4.66
C THR A 533 -5.42 13.32 -3.68
N THR A 534 -6.12 12.68 -2.76
CA THR A 534 -5.51 11.74 -1.79
C THR A 534 -6.40 10.51 -1.56
N HIS A 535 -5.93 9.56 -0.77
CA HIS A 535 -6.54 8.26 -0.48
C HIS A 535 -6.61 8.02 1.04
N GLY A 536 -6.84 6.78 1.48
CA GLY A 536 -6.92 6.40 2.89
C GLY A 536 -8.32 6.46 3.52
N TYR A 537 -9.33 6.92 2.77
CA TYR A 537 -10.71 7.03 3.27
C TYR A 537 -11.45 5.69 3.24
N PRO A 538 -12.53 5.53 4.03
CA PRO A 538 -13.50 4.44 3.84
C PRO A 538 -14.55 4.77 2.74
N LEU A 539 -14.37 5.87 2.02
CA LEU A 539 -15.33 6.39 1.03
C LEU A 539 -15.18 5.69 -0.32
N ALA A 540 -16.30 5.53 -1.04
CA ALA A 540 -16.38 4.78 -2.30
C ALA A 540 -15.29 5.12 -3.33
N GLU A 541 -14.99 6.40 -3.56
CA GLU A 541 -13.96 6.84 -4.52
C GLU A 541 -12.53 6.43 -4.12
N SER A 542 -12.28 6.28 -2.81
CA SER A 542 -10.98 5.92 -2.25
C SER A 542 -10.82 4.41 -2.14
N VAL A 543 -11.88 3.68 -1.79
CA VAL A 543 -11.81 2.21 -1.59
C VAL A 543 -11.97 1.40 -2.86
N ARG A 544 -12.53 1.98 -3.94
CA ARG A 544 -12.68 1.29 -5.22
C ARG A 544 -11.33 1.19 -5.92
N ALA A 545 -10.90 -0.05 -6.15
CA ALA A 545 -9.67 -0.35 -6.86
C ALA A 545 -9.97 -0.81 -8.30
N THR A 546 -9.01 -0.58 -9.19
CA THR A 546 -9.02 -1.12 -10.55
C THR A 546 -8.75 -2.62 -10.49
N TRP A 547 -9.54 -3.43 -11.20
CA TRP A 547 -9.20 -4.85 -11.44
C TRP A 547 -9.71 -5.32 -12.81
N TYR A 548 -8.78 -5.52 -13.73
CA TYR A 548 -9.02 -6.18 -15.01
C TYR A 548 -8.17 -7.45 -15.12
N ILE A 549 -8.69 -8.42 -15.85
CA ILE A 549 -7.99 -9.67 -16.13
C ILE A 549 -8.16 -10.05 -17.60
N ALA A 550 -7.09 -10.53 -18.23
CA ALA A 550 -7.10 -11.01 -19.60
C ALA A 550 -6.22 -12.25 -19.72
N GLY A 551 -6.45 -13.10 -20.72
CA GLY A 551 -5.63 -14.30 -20.90
C GLY A 551 -6.39 -15.42 -21.59
N PRO A 552 -5.78 -16.62 -21.68
CA PRO A 552 -6.47 -17.80 -22.20
C PRO A 552 -7.71 -18.06 -21.35
N ASN A 553 -8.83 -18.45 -21.97
CA ASN A 553 -10.12 -18.78 -21.33
C ASN A 553 -10.76 -17.76 -20.37
N ILE A 554 -10.27 -16.52 -20.33
CA ILE A 554 -10.96 -15.40 -19.68
C ILE A 554 -12.03 -14.85 -20.63
N ARG A 555 -13.19 -14.48 -20.09
CA ARG A 555 -14.27 -13.83 -20.86
C ARG A 555 -13.75 -12.55 -21.50
N ARG A 556 -14.06 -12.32 -22.78
CA ARG A 556 -13.61 -11.14 -23.52
C ARG A 556 -14.68 -10.07 -23.57
N GLY A 557 -14.32 -8.82 -23.30
CA GLY A 557 -15.23 -7.68 -23.25
C GLY A 557 -16.26 -7.77 -22.12
N ALA A 558 -16.02 -8.62 -21.11
CA ALA A 558 -17.01 -8.89 -20.07
C ALA A 558 -16.93 -7.86 -18.93
N ILE A 559 -18.09 -7.42 -18.47
CA ILE A 559 -18.22 -6.58 -17.27
C ILE A 559 -18.84 -7.44 -16.17
N ILE A 560 -18.13 -7.55 -15.05
CA ILE A 560 -18.51 -8.35 -13.89
C ILE A 560 -18.84 -7.36 -12.76
N ASP A 561 -20.13 -7.24 -12.46
CA ASP A 561 -20.69 -6.33 -11.46
C ASP A 561 -20.74 -6.93 -10.06
N SER A 562 -20.55 -8.25 -9.93
CA SER A 562 -20.52 -8.95 -8.65
C SER A 562 -19.40 -8.39 -7.76
N PRO A 563 -19.72 -7.87 -6.57
CA PRO A 563 -18.72 -7.30 -5.66
C PRO A 563 -17.64 -8.31 -5.25
N CYS A 564 -16.39 -7.84 -5.23
CA CYS A 564 -15.25 -8.59 -4.74
C CYS A 564 -14.31 -7.70 -3.90
N SER A 565 -13.41 -8.34 -3.17
CA SER A 565 -12.41 -7.68 -2.34
C SER A 565 -11.01 -7.88 -2.93
N LEU A 566 -10.09 -6.95 -2.71
CA LEU A 566 -8.67 -7.21 -3.01
C LEU A 566 -8.09 -8.39 -2.21
N ALA A 567 -8.74 -8.83 -1.14
CA ALA A 567 -8.41 -10.09 -0.47
C ALA A 567 -8.56 -11.31 -1.41
N ASP A 568 -9.41 -11.21 -2.44
CA ASP A 568 -9.64 -12.26 -3.44
C ASP A 568 -8.48 -12.36 -4.46
N LEU A 569 -7.55 -11.38 -4.49
CA LEU A 569 -6.49 -11.31 -5.49
C LEU A 569 -5.47 -12.45 -5.37
N THR A 570 -4.84 -12.62 -4.21
CA THR A 570 -3.88 -13.71 -3.98
C THR A 570 -4.46 -15.10 -4.29
N PRO A 571 -5.63 -15.52 -3.75
CA PRO A 571 -6.17 -16.84 -4.07
C PRO A 571 -6.52 -16.98 -5.56
N THR A 572 -6.93 -15.89 -6.23
CA THR A 572 -7.13 -15.89 -7.68
C THR A 572 -5.81 -16.06 -8.45
N ILE A 573 -4.75 -15.35 -8.08
CA ILE A 573 -3.41 -15.49 -8.69
C ILE A 573 -2.89 -16.93 -8.52
N LEU A 574 -3.00 -17.50 -7.32
CA LEU A 574 -2.55 -18.87 -7.04
C LEU A 574 -3.34 -19.89 -7.86
N ALA A 575 -4.65 -19.69 -8.02
CA ALA A 575 -5.47 -20.52 -8.89
C ALA A 575 -5.02 -20.44 -10.36
N LEU A 576 -4.82 -19.23 -10.89
CA LEU A 576 -4.34 -19.00 -12.27
C LEU A 576 -2.95 -19.60 -12.52
N ALA A 577 -2.06 -19.54 -11.53
CA ALA A 577 -0.73 -20.12 -11.57
C ALA A 577 -0.71 -21.65 -11.34
N GLY A 578 -1.84 -22.25 -10.98
CA GLY A 578 -1.94 -23.68 -10.65
C GLY A 578 -1.25 -24.08 -9.34
N THR A 579 -1.02 -23.13 -8.44
CA THR A 579 -0.32 -23.33 -7.15
C THR A 579 -1.28 -23.79 -6.06
N ARG A 580 -0.94 -24.90 -5.41
CA ARG A 580 -1.74 -25.49 -4.34
C ARG A 580 -1.65 -24.65 -3.06
N HIS A 581 -2.79 -24.38 -2.44
CA HIS A 581 -2.89 -23.69 -1.16
C HIS A 581 -4.11 -24.17 -0.38
N ASP A 582 -4.12 -23.92 0.93
CA ASP A 582 -5.30 -24.16 1.78
C ASP A 582 -6.15 -22.87 1.83
N PRO A 583 -7.39 -22.89 1.31
CA PRO A 583 -8.27 -21.71 1.35
C PRO A 583 -8.56 -21.20 2.76
N ALA A 584 -8.45 -22.03 3.81
CA ALA A 584 -8.67 -21.59 5.19
C ALA A 584 -7.58 -20.62 5.71
N GLN A 585 -6.45 -20.54 5.00
CA GLN A 585 -5.36 -19.63 5.35
C GLN A 585 -5.61 -18.19 4.88
N MET A 586 -6.66 -17.94 4.09
CA MET A 586 -7.01 -16.63 3.54
C MET A 586 -8.42 -16.22 3.95
N ASP A 587 -8.70 -14.90 3.94
CA ASP A 587 -10.04 -14.36 4.06
C ASP A 587 -10.74 -14.33 2.69
N GLY A 588 -9.98 -14.04 1.62
CA GLY A 588 -10.48 -14.00 0.25
C GLY A 588 -10.66 -15.37 -0.41
N ARG A 589 -11.26 -15.36 -1.59
CA ARG A 589 -11.56 -16.55 -2.40
C ARG A 589 -11.11 -16.37 -3.85
N ALA A 590 -10.76 -17.46 -4.50
CA ALA A 590 -10.47 -17.43 -5.93
C ALA A 590 -11.74 -17.11 -6.73
N LEU A 591 -11.63 -16.18 -7.68
CA LEU A 591 -12.76 -15.77 -8.52
C LEU A 591 -12.96 -16.77 -9.67
N GLY A 592 -14.14 -17.40 -9.73
CA GLY A 592 -14.51 -18.36 -10.79
C GLY A 592 -15.38 -17.75 -11.91
N ASN A 593 -16.03 -16.62 -11.65
CA ASN A 593 -16.91 -15.93 -12.60
C ASN A 593 -16.17 -15.19 -13.73
N ILE A 594 -14.83 -15.18 -13.70
CA ILE A 594 -13.95 -14.58 -14.72
C ILE A 594 -13.76 -15.46 -15.96
N TYR A 595 -13.98 -16.77 -15.85
CA TYR A 595 -13.71 -17.74 -16.91
C TYR A 595 -14.90 -17.86 -17.88
N ASP A 596 -14.57 -18.17 -19.12
CA ASP A 596 -15.57 -18.58 -20.12
C ASP A 596 -16.21 -19.92 -19.74
N VAL A 597 -17.42 -20.16 -20.25
CA VAL A 597 -18.16 -21.41 -20.03
C VAL A 597 -17.65 -22.45 -21.03
N THR A 598 -17.31 -23.66 -20.56
CA THR A 598 -16.85 -24.76 -21.43
C THR A 598 -18.04 -25.35 -22.22
N GLU A 599 -17.83 -25.71 -23.50
CA GLU A 599 -18.89 -26.21 -24.42
C GLU A 599 -19.69 -27.43 -23.89
N GLU A 600 -19.19 -28.19 -22.92
CA GLU A 600 -19.91 -29.33 -22.31
C GLU A 600 -21.13 -28.93 -21.48
N GLU A 601 -21.20 -27.70 -20.94
CA GLU A 601 -22.38 -27.21 -20.20
C GLU A 601 -23.49 -26.66 -21.11
N ASN A 602 -23.18 -26.40 -22.39
CA ASN A 602 -24.19 -25.97 -23.38
C ASN A 602 -25.09 -27.11 -23.87
N GLN A 603 -24.77 -28.38 -23.57
CA GLN A 603 -25.56 -29.54 -24.00
C GLN A 603 -26.57 -30.03 -22.95
N THR A 604 -26.53 -29.54 -21.71
CA THR A 604 -27.45 -29.96 -20.62
C THR A 604 -28.61 -28.99 -20.37
N HIS A 605 -28.68 -27.87 -21.09
CA HIS A 605 -29.77 -26.89 -21.02
C HIS A 605 -30.50 -26.68 -22.35
N GLU A 606 -30.86 -27.76 -23.06
CA GLU A 606 -32.01 -27.73 -23.97
C GLU A 606 -33.29 -28.03 -23.17
N GLY A 607 -33.85 -27.01 -22.53
CA GLY A 607 -35.13 -27.15 -21.83
C GLY A 607 -35.42 -26.06 -20.79
N GLY A 608 -35.53 -24.80 -21.22
CA GLY A 608 -35.97 -23.72 -20.34
C GLY A 608 -35.97 -22.38 -21.05
N SER A 609 -37.16 -21.86 -21.32
CA SER A 609 -37.46 -20.63 -22.06
C SER A 609 -36.79 -19.36 -21.50
N ASP A 610 -36.23 -18.58 -22.43
CA ASP A 610 -36.17 -17.12 -22.48
C ASP A 610 -36.25 -16.36 -21.15
N ALA A 611 -35.08 -16.16 -20.54
CA ALA A 611 -34.75 -14.87 -19.96
C ALA A 611 -33.36 -14.50 -20.46
N ALA A 612 -33.30 -14.03 -21.70
CA ALA A 612 -32.14 -13.31 -22.20
C ALA A 612 -31.86 -12.20 -21.18
N SER A 613 -30.71 -12.29 -20.50
CA SER A 613 -30.12 -11.15 -19.83
C SER A 613 -30.04 -10.06 -20.89
N VAL A 614 -30.88 -9.04 -20.75
CA VAL A 614 -30.86 -7.88 -21.64
C VAL A 614 -29.44 -7.33 -21.54
N GLU A 615 -28.66 -7.48 -22.60
CA GLU A 615 -27.45 -6.70 -22.83
C GLU A 615 -27.91 -5.25 -22.90
N GLN A 616 -27.97 -4.62 -21.74
CA GLN A 616 -28.27 -3.21 -21.64
C GLN A 616 -26.97 -2.52 -22.05
N ALA A 617 -26.96 -1.94 -23.25
CA ALA A 617 -25.89 -1.04 -23.65
C ALA A 617 -25.83 0.10 -22.62
N GLU A 618 -24.83 0.08 -21.75
CA GLU A 618 -24.52 1.24 -20.93
C GLU A 618 -23.93 2.32 -21.83
N TYR A 619 -24.62 3.45 -21.87
CA TYR A 619 -24.14 4.65 -22.54
C TYR A 619 -23.14 5.31 -21.60
N TRP A 620 -21.87 5.33 -22.00
CA TRP A 620 -20.77 6.00 -21.32
C TRP A 620 -21.20 7.43 -20.93
N GLN A 621 -21.42 7.66 -19.65
CA GLN A 621 -21.80 8.98 -19.14
C GLN A 621 -20.58 9.90 -19.18
N ASP A 622 -20.78 11.07 -19.80
CA ASP A 622 -20.02 12.31 -19.65
C ASP A 622 -18.48 12.17 -19.61
N VAL A 623 -17.86 12.01 -20.79
CA VAL A 623 -16.44 12.33 -20.94
C VAL A 623 -16.25 13.81 -20.56
N ASP A 624 -15.55 14.07 -19.45
CA ASP A 624 -15.26 15.44 -19.03
C ASP A 624 -14.23 16.08 -19.97
N LEU A 625 -14.73 16.78 -20.99
CA LEU A 625 -13.92 17.55 -21.94
C LEU A 625 -13.27 18.78 -21.28
N ARG A 626 -13.65 19.15 -20.05
CA ARG A 626 -13.07 20.28 -19.29
C ARG A 626 -11.89 19.87 -18.41
N ALA A 627 -11.51 18.60 -18.41
CA ALA A 627 -10.42 18.02 -17.61
C ALA A 627 -9.07 18.75 -17.66
N TRP A 628 -8.83 19.61 -18.67
CA TRP A 628 -7.61 20.38 -18.81
C TRP A 628 -7.65 21.77 -18.17
N GLN A 629 -8.81 22.23 -17.69
CA GLN A 629 -8.92 23.53 -17.02
C GLN A 629 -8.59 23.38 -15.53
N PRO A 630 -7.70 24.23 -14.97
CA PRO A 630 -7.40 24.17 -13.54
C PRO A 630 -8.64 24.49 -12.72
N LEU A 631 -8.85 23.74 -11.64
CA LEU A 631 -9.87 24.05 -10.64
C LEU A 631 -9.44 25.26 -9.82
N SER A 632 -10.38 26.16 -9.51
CA SER A 632 -10.11 27.28 -8.61
C SER A 632 -9.71 26.76 -7.23
N TYR A 633 -8.51 27.14 -6.80
CA TYR A 633 -7.92 26.74 -5.54
C TYR A 633 -7.49 27.98 -4.76
N THR A 634 -7.95 28.10 -3.52
CA THR A 634 -7.47 29.13 -2.61
C THR A 634 -6.88 28.41 -1.40
N PRO A 635 -5.55 28.31 -1.29
CA PRO A 635 -4.92 27.61 -0.18
C PRO A 635 -5.34 28.20 1.18
N SER A 636 -5.77 27.36 2.09
CA SER A 636 -6.04 27.76 3.47
C SER A 636 -4.76 28.17 4.19
N SER A 637 -4.85 29.07 5.18
CA SER A 637 -3.66 29.42 5.98
C SER A 637 -3.13 28.19 6.73
N VAL A 638 -1.83 27.96 6.65
CA VAL A 638 -1.14 26.92 7.41
C VAL A 638 -1.11 27.30 8.89
N TYR A 639 -1.06 26.31 9.79
CA TYR A 639 -1.01 26.56 11.22
C TYR A 639 0.25 27.40 11.59
N PRO A 640 0.11 28.55 12.29
CA PRO A 640 1.23 29.46 12.50
C PRO A 640 2.40 28.90 13.31
N HIS A 641 2.15 27.87 14.12
CA HIS A 641 3.13 27.30 15.04
C HIS A 641 3.66 25.93 14.59
N LEU A 642 3.59 25.60 13.30
CA LEU A 642 4.21 24.37 12.78
C LEU A 642 5.71 24.29 13.14
N PRO A 643 6.24 23.08 13.40
CA PRO A 643 7.64 22.87 13.68
C PRO A 643 8.45 23.07 12.39
N LYS A 644 9.70 23.55 12.53
CA LYS A 644 10.62 23.64 11.38
C LYS A 644 11.40 22.34 11.25
N SER A 645 11.46 21.81 10.04
CA SER A 645 12.32 20.68 9.66
C SER A 645 13.38 21.14 8.67
N ILE A 646 14.61 20.62 8.81
CA ILE A 646 15.66 20.75 7.81
C ILE A 646 15.58 19.69 6.71
N ASN A 647 14.81 18.62 6.92
CA ASN A 647 14.49 17.63 5.89
C ASN A 647 13.54 18.27 4.87
N GLN A 648 14.06 18.51 3.67
CA GLN A 648 13.33 19.11 2.55
C GLN A 648 13.45 18.18 1.35
N PRO A 649 12.63 17.11 1.26
CA PRO A 649 12.85 16.03 0.29
C PRO A 649 12.73 16.51 -1.16
N GLN A 650 12.07 17.65 -1.41
CA GLN A 650 11.95 18.28 -2.72
C GLN A 650 13.17 19.15 -3.12
N SER A 651 14.14 19.34 -2.22
CA SER A 651 15.34 20.14 -2.47
C SER A 651 16.50 19.24 -2.89
N GLY A 652 17.16 19.54 -4.02
CA GLY A 652 18.38 18.82 -4.41
C GLY A 652 19.57 19.01 -3.45
N TRP A 653 19.49 20.00 -2.56
CA TRP A 653 20.48 20.25 -1.50
C TRP A 653 20.13 19.58 -0.16
N ASP A 654 19.02 18.86 -0.09
CA ASP A 654 18.70 18.02 1.06
C ASP A 654 19.78 16.98 1.30
N LEU A 655 20.06 16.69 2.56
CA LEU A 655 21.15 15.80 2.95
C LEU A 655 20.96 14.39 2.37
N ASN A 656 19.72 13.89 2.31
CA ASN A 656 19.39 12.60 1.73
C ASN A 656 19.61 12.61 0.22
N ASN A 657 19.15 13.66 -0.48
CA ASN A 657 19.31 13.79 -1.93
C ASN A 657 20.78 13.89 -2.35
N ILE A 658 21.62 14.60 -1.59
CA ILE A 658 23.08 14.64 -1.82
C ILE A 658 23.69 13.23 -1.68
N ALA A 659 23.31 12.50 -0.62
CA ALA A 659 23.80 11.14 -0.38
C ALA A 659 23.37 10.17 -1.50
N TYR A 660 22.09 10.19 -1.89
CA TYR A 660 21.58 9.34 -2.97
C TYR A 660 22.21 9.67 -4.33
N ASN A 661 22.40 10.96 -4.63
CA ASN A 661 23.11 11.39 -5.84
C ASN A 661 24.55 10.84 -5.87
N ALA A 662 25.27 10.88 -4.75
CA ALA A 662 26.63 10.35 -4.67
C ALA A 662 26.69 8.82 -4.85
N ILE A 663 25.73 8.08 -4.29
CA ILE A 663 25.62 6.62 -4.46
C ILE A 663 25.31 6.26 -5.91
N SER A 664 24.44 7.03 -6.58
CA SER A 664 24.01 6.77 -7.96
C SER A 664 25.15 6.80 -8.98
N ILE A 665 26.25 7.53 -8.72
CA ILE A 665 27.42 7.62 -9.60
C ILE A 665 27.98 6.22 -9.93
N GLY A 666 27.89 5.28 -8.99
CA GLY A 666 28.30 3.90 -9.18
C GLY A 666 27.51 3.17 -10.28
N ASP A 667 26.28 3.58 -10.56
CA ASP A 667 25.36 2.89 -11.46
C ASP A 667 25.15 3.62 -12.81
N TRP A 668 25.97 4.62 -13.13
CA TRP A 668 25.81 5.39 -14.38
C TRP A 668 26.29 4.63 -15.62
N SER A 669 25.44 4.61 -16.65
CA SER A 669 25.71 4.06 -17.98
C SER A 669 26.59 5.00 -18.82
N VAL A 670 27.63 4.46 -19.46
CA VAL A 670 28.49 5.25 -20.38
C VAL A 670 27.68 5.74 -21.59
N PHE A 671 26.75 4.95 -22.09
CA PHE A 671 25.95 5.31 -23.27
C PHE A 671 24.93 6.41 -22.95
N GLN A 672 24.29 6.34 -21.78
CA GLN A 672 23.41 7.39 -21.30
C GLN A 672 24.16 8.70 -21.06
N LEU A 673 25.41 8.62 -20.54
CA LEU A 673 26.26 9.79 -20.34
C LEU A 673 26.59 10.46 -21.68
N MET A 674 26.94 9.65 -22.68
CA MET A 674 27.14 10.14 -24.04
C MET A 674 25.87 10.79 -24.60
N ASP A 675 24.71 10.17 -24.44
CA ASP A 675 23.44 10.73 -24.90
C ASP A 675 23.09 12.04 -24.19
N THR A 676 23.37 12.16 -22.89
CA THR A 676 23.12 13.37 -22.11
C THR A 676 24.04 14.52 -22.55
N VAL A 677 25.33 14.23 -22.80
CA VAL A 677 26.32 15.23 -23.27
C VAL A 677 26.05 15.64 -24.72
N LEU A 678 25.66 14.70 -25.58
CA LEU A 678 25.46 14.94 -27.02
C LEU A 678 24.07 15.48 -27.36
N SER A 679 23.06 15.24 -26.53
CA SER A 679 21.66 15.65 -26.77
C SER A 679 21.51 17.17 -26.96
N PRO A 680 22.09 18.06 -26.11
CA PRO A 680 22.02 19.50 -26.33
C PRO A 680 22.75 19.96 -27.60
N LEU A 681 23.79 19.23 -28.02
CA LEU A 681 24.64 19.57 -29.16
C LEU A 681 24.08 19.06 -30.49
N THR A 682 23.16 18.09 -30.47
CA THR A 682 22.58 17.48 -31.66
C THR A 682 21.06 17.22 -31.54
N PRO A 683 20.23 18.27 -31.39
CA PRO A 683 18.78 18.11 -31.32
C PRO A 683 18.25 17.37 -32.55
N GLY A 684 17.57 16.24 -32.35
CA GLY A 684 16.95 15.43 -33.41
C GLY A 684 17.81 14.31 -34.01
N LYS A 685 19.07 14.11 -33.55
CA LYS A 685 19.83 12.90 -33.91
C LYS A 685 19.43 11.71 -33.03
N ALA A 686 19.57 10.50 -33.58
CA ALA A 686 19.31 9.26 -32.85
C ALA A 686 20.26 9.12 -31.65
N ARG A 687 19.67 8.87 -30.48
CA ARG A 687 20.40 8.54 -29.25
C ARG A 687 21.09 7.18 -29.41
N ILE A 688 22.29 7.06 -28.83
CA ILE A 688 23.17 5.90 -28.93
C ILE A 688 22.57 4.74 -28.13
N GLU A 689 22.14 4.99 -26.89
CA GLU A 689 21.65 3.94 -25.99
C GLU A 689 20.41 3.22 -26.55
N PRO A 690 19.34 3.90 -27.02
CA PRO A 690 18.19 3.22 -27.64
C PRO A 690 18.55 2.42 -28.89
N THR A 691 19.56 2.87 -29.65
CA THR A 691 20.01 2.18 -30.87
C THR A 691 20.72 0.89 -30.51
N VAL A 692 21.60 0.93 -29.52
CA VAL A 692 22.30 -0.25 -28.97
C VAL A 692 21.30 -1.23 -28.38
N ASP A 693 20.32 -0.76 -27.59
CA ASP A 693 19.26 -1.59 -27.02
C ASP A 693 18.39 -2.27 -28.08
N ALA A 694 18.06 -1.57 -29.18
CA ALA A 694 17.28 -2.16 -30.28
C ALA A 694 18.05 -3.26 -31.03
N LEU A 695 19.36 -3.09 -31.19
CA LEU A 695 20.25 -4.12 -31.76
C LEU A 695 20.33 -5.34 -30.84
N ASP A 696 20.51 -5.11 -29.54
CA ASP A 696 20.61 -6.16 -28.54
C ASP A 696 19.31 -6.99 -28.47
N ARG A 697 18.15 -6.31 -28.41
CA ARG A 697 16.84 -6.98 -28.48
C ARG A 697 16.69 -7.82 -29.74
N ARG A 698 17.03 -7.29 -30.91
CA ARG A 698 16.96 -8.05 -32.18
C ARG A 698 17.87 -9.29 -32.14
N ALA A 699 19.06 -9.17 -31.55
CA ALA A 699 19.99 -10.28 -31.42
C ALA A 699 19.50 -11.33 -30.40
N ALA A 700 18.90 -10.91 -29.29
CA ALA A 700 18.29 -11.79 -28.29
C ALA A 700 17.12 -12.61 -28.85
N HIS A 701 16.37 -12.06 -29.81
CA HIS A 701 15.27 -12.74 -30.52
C HIS A 701 15.74 -13.56 -31.74
N ALA A 702 17.05 -13.65 -32.00
CA ALA A 702 17.54 -14.38 -33.15
C ALA A 702 17.24 -15.88 -33.04
N LYS A 703 16.74 -16.48 -34.13
CA LYS A 703 16.37 -17.91 -34.21
C LYS A 703 17.50 -18.90 -33.90
N ARG A 704 18.76 -18.44 -33.78
CA ARG A 704 19.92 -19.28 -33.45
C ARG A 704 20.21 -19.17 -31.95
N PRO A 705 19.98 -20.24 -31.15
CA PRO A 705 20.12 -20.20 -29.69
C PRO A 705 21.50 -19.76 -29.20
N TRP A 706 22.56 -20.00 -29.98
CA TRP A 706 23.91 -19.59 -29.59
C TRP A 706 24.15 -18.08 -29.68
N VAL A 707 23.45 -17.38 -30.58
CA VAL A 707 23.52 -15.91 -30.70
C VAL A 707 22.75 -15.29 -29.56
N GLY A 708 21.51 -15.73 -29.33
CA GLY A 708 20.68 -15.24 -28.23
C GLY A 708 21.30 -15.46 -26.85
N ASN A 709 21.93 -16.63 -26.61
CA ASN A 709 22.56 -16.91 -25.31
C ASN A 709 23.95 -16.28 -25.16
N GLY A 710 24.71 -16.10 -26.24
CA GLY A 710 26.06 -15.50 -26.18
C GLY A 710 26.03 -13.98 -25.97
N VAL A 711 25.01 -13.31 -26.49
CA VAL A 711 24.77 -11.88 -26.27
C VAL A 711 24.42 -11.58 -24.81
N ARG A 712 23.66 -12.49 -24.15
CA ARG A 712 23.32 -12.38 -22.72
C ARG A 712 24.56 -12.36 -21.83
N ALA A 713 25.50 -13.28 -22.01
CA ALA A 713 26.71 -13.34 -21.18
C ALA A 713 27.63 -12.10 -21.32
N LEU A 714 27.52 -11.33 -22.41
CA LEU A 714 28.36 -10.17 -22.68
C LEU A 714 27.69 -8.81 -22.39
N ASN A 715 26.38 -8.79 -22.08
CA ASN A 715 25.49 -7.63 -21.84
C ASN A 715 26.18 -6.25 -21.81
N VAL A 716 26.53 -5.74 -22.99
CA VAL A 716 27.28 -4.48 -23.19
C VAL A 716 26.47 -3.22 -22.87
N PRO A 717 25.14 -3.16 -23.11
CA PRO A 717 24.33 -1.98 -22.77
C PRO A 717 24.32 -1.63 -21.27
N GLU A 718 24.70 -2.58 -20.39
CA GLU A 718 24.75 -2.39 -18.94
C GLU A 718 26.14 -2.06 -18.39
N VAL A 719 27.08 -1.63 -19.25
CA VAL A 719 28.41 -1.22 -18.80
C VAL A 719 28.35 0.13 -18.10
N SER A 720 28.65 0.13 -16.80
CA SER A 720 28.79 1.36 -16.00
C SER A 720 30.24 1.86 -15.94
N LEU A 721 30.46 3.13 -15.57
CA LEU A 721 31.81 3.64 -15.32
C LEU A 721 32.53 2.91 -14.16
N SER A 722 31.76 2.37 -13.21
CA SER A 722 32.31 1.68 -12.03
C SER A 722 32.56 0.18 -12.26
N ASP A 723 32.13 -0.39 -13.39
CA ASP A 723 32.34 -1.80 -13.75
C ASP A 723 33.82 -2.21 -13.87
N TYR A 724 34.76 -1.26 -13.75
CA TYR A 724 36.18 -1.57 -13.59
C TYR A 724 36.55 -1.96 -12.14
N SER A 725 35.60 -1.91 -11.20
CA SER A 725 35.75 -2.36 -9.82
C SER A 725 35.25 -3.80 -9.61
N PRO A 726 35.97 -4.63 -8.82
CA PRO A 726 35.50 -5.96 -8.45
C PRO A 726 34.22 -5.96 -7.58
N THR A 727 33.79 -4.80 -7.06
CA THR A 727 32.58 -4.67 -6.24
C THR A 727 31.33 -4.24 -7.01
N SER A 728 31.41 -4.05 -8.34
CA SER A 728 30.25 -3.63 -9.16
C SER A 728 29.20 -4.74 -9.29
N SER A 729 27.92 -4.37 -9.10
CA SER A 729 26.75 -5.23 -9.30
C SER A 729 26.71 -5.87 -10.70
N GLY A 730 27.12 -5.13 -11.73
CA GLY A 730 27.17 -5.61 -13.12
C GLY A 730 28.24 -6.66 -13.37
N ASN A 731 29.41 -6.53 -12.75
CA ASN A 731 30.46 -7.55 -12.84
C ASN A 731 30.00 -8.86 -12.22
N MET A 732 29.39 -8.80 -11.05
CA MET A 732 28.89 -9.99 -10.36
C MET A 732 27.77 -10.67 -11.14
N ARG A 733 26.84 -9.89 -11.72
CA ARG A 733 25.81 -10.42 -12.62
C ARG A 733 26.42 -11.10 -13.85
N ARG A 734 27.40 -10.49 -14.51
CA ARG A 734 28.07 -11.11 -15.68
C ARG A 734 28.72 -12.44 -15.32
N VAL A 735 29.34 -12.53 -14.13
CA VAL A 735 29.90 -13.78 -13.64
C VAL A 735 28.80 -14.83 -13.44
N ASP A 736 27.70 -14.45 -12.80
CA ASP A 736 26.52 -15.31 -12.57
C ASP A 736 25.93 -15.82 -13.88
N GLU A 737 25.63 -14.93 -14.82
CA GLU A 737 25.08 -15.28 -16.15
C GLU A 737 26.05 -16.12 -16.99
N THR A 738 27.36 -15.91 -16.83
CA THR A 738 28.39 -16.75 -17.47
C THR A 738 28.43 -18.14 -16.84
N VAL A 739 28.29 -18.25 -15.52
CA VAL A 739 28.21 -19.54 -14.80
C VAL A 739 26.96 -20.30 -15.23
N ASP A 740 25.79 -19.66 -15.23
CA ASP A 740 24.52 -20.24 -15.68
C ASP A 740 24.61 -20.73 -17.14
N TRP A 741 25.20 -19.92 -18.02
CA TRP A 741 25.45 -20.28 -19.41
C TRP A 741 26.35 -21.52 -19.53
N LEU A 742 27.41 -21.61 -18.72
CA LEU A 742 28.30 -22.77 -18.66
C LEU A 742 27.59 -24.02 -18.14
N GLN A 743 26.75 -23.88 -17.10
CA GLN A 743 25.94 -24.98 -16.56
C GLN A 743 24.93 -25.51 -17.59
N GLU A 744 24.17 -24.63 -18.26
CA GLU A 744 23.18 -25.02 -19.28
C GLU A 744 23.85 -25.77 -20.44
N ARG A 745 25.04 -25.31 -20.84
CA ARG A 745 25.89 -25.98 -21.84
C ARG A 745 26.37 -27.35 -21.37
N GLY A 746 26.85 -27.43 -20.12
CA GLY A 746 27.30 -28.67 -19.50
C GLY A 746 26.19 -29.73 -19.51
N THR A 747 24.99 -29.35 -19.08
CA THR A 747 23.82 -30.25 -19.06
C THR A 747 23.35 -30.64 -20.47
N ARG A 748 23.44 -29.76 -21.48
CA ARG A 748 23.12 -30.11 -22.88
C ARG A 748 24.14 -31.07 -23.49
N LEU A 749 25.43 -30.90 -23.18
CA LEU A 749 26.48 -31.82 -23.59
C LEU A 749 26.32 -33.18 -22.91
N ASP A 750 26.04 -33.20 -21.61
CA ASP A 750 25.79 -34.42 -20.84
C ASP A 750 24.55 -35.15 -21.36
N LYS A 751 23.43 -34.46 -21.65
CA LYS A 751 22.24 -35.08 -22.29
C LYS A 751 22.54 -35.68 -23.67
N LYS A 752 23.35 -35.00 -24.50
CA LYS A 752 23.76 -35.52 -25.82
C LYS A 752 24.71 -36.71 -25.72
N LEU A 753 25.57 -36.76 -24.70
CA LEU A 753 26.49 -37.86 -24.43
C LEU A 753 25.74 -39.05 -23.80
N ALA A 754 24.85 -38.79 -22.84
CA ALA A 754 23.95 -39.76 -22.21
C ALA A 754 23.06 -40.49 -23.23
N GLN A 755 22.50 -39.76 -24.22
CA GLN A 755 21.74 -40.34 -25.33
C GLN A 755 22.57 -41.28 -26.23
N LYS A 756 23.89 -41.12 -26.28
CA LYS A 756 24.79 -42.03 -27.03
C LYS A 756 25.25 -43.23 -26.22
N VAL A 757 25.07 -43.23 -24.89
CA VAL A 757 25.67 -44.22 -23.97
C VAL A 757 24.62 -44.99 -23.14
N HIS A 758 23.31 -44.81 -23.39
CA HIS A 758 22.22 -45.48 -22.65
C HIS A 758 22.30 -45.37 -21.12
N HIS A 759 22.89 -44.28 -20.60
CA HIS A 759 22.97 -43.98 -19.16
C HIS A 759 22.22 -42.68 -18.85
N ASN A 760 21.72 -42.53 -17.62
CA ASN A 760 20.94 -41.36 -17.19
C ASN A 760 21.77 -40.07 -17.00
N SER A 761 23.08 -40.18 -16.77
CA SER A 761 24.06 -39.07 -16.79
C SER A 761 25.49 -39.62 -16.83
N VAL A 762 26.43 -38.95 -17.48
CA VAL A 762 27.82 -39.45 -17.59
C VAL A 762 28.77 -38.74 -16.61
N LEU A 763 28.44 -37.52 -16.15
CA LEU A 763 29.38 -36.64 -15.44
C LEU A 763 28.99 -36.18 -14.03
N GLY A 764 27.94 -36.71 -13.40
CA GLY A 764 27.51 -36.25 -12.06
C GLY A 764 26.98 -34.80 -12.02
N SER A 765 26.69 -34.22 -13.19
CA SER A 765 26.24 -32.84 -13.41
C SER A 765 25.04 -32.39 -12.55
N PRO A 766 24.03 -33.23 -12.22
CA PRO A 766 22.90 -32.79 -11.38
C PRO A 766 23.30 -32.41 -9.95
N VAL A 767 24.31 -33.09 -9.38
CA VAL A 767 24.78 -32.83 -8.01
C VAL A 767 25.69 -31.61 -7.97
N SER A 768 26.53 -31.42 -8.99
CA SER A 768 27.41 -30.23 -9.10
C SER A 768 26.61 -28.96 -9.35
N ASN A 769 25.58 -28.99 -10.21
CA ASN A 769 24.75 -27.81 -10.48
C ASN A 769 24.00 -27.39 -9.22
N LYS A 770 23.37 -28.34 -8.52
CA LYS A 770 22.68 -28.05 -7.24
C LYS A 770 23.61 -27.45 -6.18
N ALA A 771 24.88 -27.88 -6.13
CA ALA A 771 25.87 -27.32 -5.22
C ALA A 771 26.30 -25.90 -5.62
N ILE A 772 26.51 -25.65 -6.92
CA ILE A 772 26.86 -24.33 -7.45
C ILE A 772 25.71 -23.33 -7.22
N ASP A 773 24.46 -23.72 -7.50
CA ASP A 773 23.28 -22.88 -7.29
C ASP A 773 23.10 -22.53 -5.80
N THR A 774 23.40 -23.48 -4.90
CA THR A 774 23.36 -23.26 -3.45
C THR A 774 24.43 -22.24 -3.02
N ILE A 775 25.63 -22.31 -3.61
CA ILE A 775 26.73 -21.37 -3.32
C ILE A 775 26.41 -19.98 -3.89
N GLN A 776 25.89 -19.88 -5.11
CA GLN A 776 25.43 -18.62 -5.71
C GLN A 776 24.35 -17.98 -4.82
N SER A 777 23.35 -18.75 -4.40
CA SER A 777 22.29 -18.28 -3.51
C SER A 777 22.85 -17.72 -2.19
N GLY A 778 23.74 -18.46 -1.52
CA GLY A 778 24.33 -18.01 -0.25
C GLY A 778 25.23 -16.77 -0.38
N PHE A 779 25.97 -16.65 -1.49
CA PHE A 779 26.77 -15.46 -1.79
C PHE A 779 25.87 -14.23 -1.99
N TRP A 780 24.81 -14.35 -2.80
CA TRP A 780 23.88 -13.26 -3.07
C TRP A 780 23.12 -12.80 -1.82
N GLU A 781 22.69 -13.74 -0.96
CA GLU A 781 22.08 -13.42 0.34
C GLU A 781 23.03 -12.62 1.24
N THR A 782 24.29 -13.05 1.35
CA THR A 782 25.31 -12.37 2.17
C THR A 782 25.59 -10.96 1.66
N TYR A 783 25.70 -10.79 0.34
CA TYR A 783 25.94 -9.48 -0.27
C TYR A 783 24.78 -8.50 -0.04
N ARG A 784 23.53 -8.95 -0.22
CA ARG A 784 22.34 -8.13 0.02
C ARG A 784 22.28 -7.66 1.47
N TRP A 785 22.68 -8.49 2.41
CA TRP A 785 22.75 -8.13 3.83
C TRP A 785 23.79 -7.06 4.14
N ILE A 786 25.02 -7.18 3.60
CA ILE A 786 26.06 -6.15 3.77
C ILE A 786 25.59 -4.81 3.20
N SER A 787 24.99 -4.84 2.01
CA SER A 787 24.46 -3.64 1.34
C SER A 787 23.35 -2.98 2.16
N ARG A 788 22.45 -3.79 2.72
CA ARG A 788 21.39 -3.32 3.62
C ARG A 788 21.95 -2.66 4.88
N MET A 789 22.92 -3.28 5.56
CA MET A 789 23.55 -2.68 6.75
C MET A 789 24.19 -1.33 6.43
N GLY A 790 24.84 -1.21 5.27
CA GLY A 790 25.42 0.05 4.82
C GLY A 790 24.36 1.14 4.64
N ILE A 791 23.24 0.82 3.97
CA ILE A 791 22.12 1.74 3.75
C ILE A 791 21.43 2.10 5.07
N GLU A 792 21.17 1.13 5.94
CA GLU A 792 20.53 1.34 7.25
C GLU A 792 21.36 2.26 8.15
N ILE A 793 22.67 2.04 8.22
CA ILE A 793 23.56 2.89 9.02
C ILE A 793 23.58 4.31 8.47
N LEU A 794 23.64 4.47 7.15
CA LEU A 794 23.64 5.78 6.53
C LEU A 794 22.31 6.51 6.75
N ASP A 795 21.19 5.90 6.38
CA ASP A 795 19.86 6.51 6.39
C ASP A 795 19.31 6.69 7.81
N GLU A 796 19.14 5.60 8.56
CA GLU A 796 18.45 5.63 9.85
C GLU A 796 19.30 6.22 10.99
N LYS A 797 20.62 5.98 10.98
CA LYS A 797 21.50 6.40 12.10
C LYS A 797 22.23 7.71 11.85
N VAL A 798 22.73 7.93 10.64
CA VAL A 798 23.55 9.11 10.33
C VAL A 798 22.68 10.25 9.83
N LEU A 799 21.95 10.07 8.72
CA LEU A 799 21.16 11.12 8.07
C LEU A 799 19.99 11.55 8.98
N ASN A 800 19.08 10.63 9.30
CA ASN A 800 17.95 10.90 10.18
C ASN A 800 18.40 11.35 11.59
N GLY A 801 19.51 10.82 12.10
CA GLY A 801 20.06 11.21 13.40
C GLY A 801 20.50 12.67 13.45
N VAL A 802 21.16 13.14 12.38
CA VAL A 802 21.57 14.55 12.23
C VAL A 802 20.35 15.45 12.06
N GLU A 803 19.41 15.09 11.19
CA GLU A 803 18.18 15.87 10.95
C GLU A 803 17.36 16.07 12.22
N ASN A 804 17.04 14.98 12.92
CA ASN A 804 16.28 15.04 14.16
C ASN A 804 16.99 15.88 15.25
N GLY A 805 18.31 15.80 15.33
CA GLY A 805 19.11 16.59 16.28
C GLY A 805 19.08 18.10 15.99
N VAL A 806 19.15 18.47 14.71
CA VAL A 806 19.05 19.87 14.28
C VAL A 806 17.64 20.40 14.48
N ASP A 807 16.61 19.63 14.11
CA ASP A 807 15.21 20.03 14.25
C ASP A 807 14.82 20.23 15.72
N ALA A 808 15.25 19.33 16.61
CA ALA A 808 15.07 19.49 18.04
C ALA A 808 15.69 20.81 18.53
N THR A 809 16.90 21.15 18.05
CA THR A 809 17.60 22.39 18.42
C THR A 809 16.87 23.64 17.90
N VAL A 810 16.44 23.64 16.64
CA VAL A 810 15.72 24.76 16.00
C VAL A 810 14.38 25.06 16.70
N ASN A 811 13.68 24.01 17.14
CA ASN A 811 12.34 24.15 17.74
C ASN A 811 12.36 24.36 19.28
N THR A 812 13.51 24.23 19.96
CA THR A 812 13.64 24.34 21.43
C THR A 812 13.12 25.68 22.01
N PHE A 813 13.11 26.76 21.21
CA PHE A 813 12.72 28.11 21.63
C PHE A 813 11.27 28.50 21.35
N ARG A 814 10.44 27.60 20.78
CA ARG A 814 9.03 27.85 20.46
C ARG A 814 8.11 27.16 21.47
N LYS A 815 7.98 27.72 22.68
CA LYS A 815 7.10 27.15 23.71
C LYS A 815 5.74 27.85 23.71
N THR A 816 4.71 27.15 23.25
CA THR A 816 3.31 27.61 23.28
C THR A 816 2.66 27.16 24.60
N PRO A 817 1.95 28.01 25.35
CA PRO A 817 1.20 27.55 26.53
C PRO A 817 0.06 26.61 26.09
N SER A 818 -0.32 25.65 26.93
CA SER A 818 -1.46 24.76 26.66
C SER A 818 -2.82 25.44 26.82
N GLU A 819 -2.85 26.58 27.51
CA GLU A 819 -4.06 27.35 27.82
C GLU A 819 -3.80 28.84 27.63
N VAL A 820 -4.77 29.53 27.07
CA VAL A 820 -4.76 31.00 26.91
C VAL A 820 -6.07 31.56 27.46
N VAL A 821 -5.99 32.66 28.23
CA VAL A 821 -7.18 33.32 28.78
C VAL A 821 -7.72 34.32 27.76
N VAL A 822 -8.99 34.17 27.36
CA VAL A 822 -9.69 35.06 26.41
C VAL A 822 -10.78 35.87 27.10
N GLU A 823 -11.13 37.03 26.54
CA GLU A 823 -12.27 37.81 27.03
C GLU A 823 -13.58 37.17 26.57
N ASP A 824 -14.47 36.89 27.53
CA ASP A 824 -15.75 36.22 27.30
C ASP A 824 -16.70 37.16 26.53
N ASN A 825 -16.60 37.14 25.20
CA ASN A 825 -17.49 37.86 24.30
C ASN A 825 -18.80 37.07 24.15
N GLY A 826 -19.59 36.99 25.23
CA GLY A 826 -20.78 36.15 25.37
C GLY A 826 -21.60 35.95 24.08
N ARG A 827 -21.30 34.86 23.37
CA ARG A 827 -22.00 34.39 22.18
C ARG A 827 -22.72 33.10 22.49
#